data_AF-A0A7I4E0R9-F1
#
_entry.id   AF-A0A7I4E0R9-F1
#
_cell.length_a   1.000
_cell.length_b   1.000
_cell.length_c   1.000
_cell.angle_alpha   90.00
_cell.angle_beta   90.00
_cell.angle_gamma   90.00
#
_symmetry.space_group_name_H-M   'P 1'
#
loop_
_entity.id
_entity.type
_entity.pdbx_description
1 polymer ?
#
loop_
_entity_poly.entity_id
_entity_poly.type
_entity_poly.pdbx_seq_one_letter_code
_entity_poly.pdbx_strand_id
1 'polypeptide(L)'
;MIAGNKITLHTRPNARGIDIREELLRFYNKQYSAGLMCLTVYGKEPVTKLENIVRKKFSQIKNNNIEAPRFPGQPCLPEHLKIMVKSFPVRDQNVLAVTWPVIPSIRQYKKGASQYVQHFLESEAQGSLIALLKKLGWANSLSASEDGTLDYAFFSIYMELTNAGQENVQEVLNFLFQYIKLLQQQGIVAWIFDEKRVMNSTWFNFKDKADPIEYVVGLSDSMQNYPVEDWLATDALFSDYDLSAISALAHQLQPQKVRIFCSSKAYEMEATDVEPWYGTPFSVEKIDDLVIKRWGESHVDARLHLPSPNIFLPTDFSIKVPEEEKGHPIVIRKSSFSKLWYKRGTEFKTPKAYVYLSFNCPESNNSPEATILTYIFTWLLADEMAEYAYYTGLAGLHYSVHASKDGLEVVVEGYHDKLMSLTEKLVEKIVNFQMKEDRFAFVKEKVVRNYANMRFMQPHGQAHYEINHILSHGAWHLTECLDVLPSIDAQAFTVFFPRLLSRMFVEALVGGNVTRSEATTLMQHVEETLSKGPLVSIRAPSFSQMPERRIMCLEAGTEWLYPTAGFNPDDENSAVGIFFQAERDCSRSNVLLELFTMTAKEQHFNQLRTVEQLGYFVDLYEKHYENIRGVQITIQSTIKDPTHLDQRTEAFFLMFERELQKMTDEDFKNHAAVLLDVKMEKYKNLWEESDFYWREINGGSLQFDRSDMEVQALKELKKEDLIAFFNQKIRCNGSERKKLSVHVFGNQHHRQLAIAKGEVTVPASYGNGVSNGHGTSNGHHLTSNGTAPVTTMADADSCKHLPTGQEVIEFPLKPDNLQHISSTLNGHSDQSGRTPIRIDNVQVFKRSQSFYCSPKVAL
;
A
#
# COMPACT_ATOMS: atom_id res chain seq x y z
N MET A 1 17.27 -9.06 0.74
CA MET A 1 17.45 -8.52 2.09
C MET A 1 17.52 -9.69 3.07
N ILE A 2 18.62 -9.87 3.83
CA ILE A 2 18.69 -10.87 4.90
C ILE A 2 18.33 -10.14 6.19
N ALA A 3 17.12 -10.36 6.72
CA ALA A 3 16.59 -9.56 7.81
C ALA A 3 17.24 -9.86 9.19
N GLY A 4 17.68 -11.10 9.40
CA GLY A 4 18.04 -11.61 10.73
C GLY A 4 16.82 -11.76 11.66
N ASN A 5 16.96 -12.52 12.74
CA ASN A 5 15.90 -12.72 13.74
C ASN A 5 16.50 -12.93 15.14
N LYS A 6 15.66 -13.09 16.17
CA LYS A 6 16.12 -13.35 17.55
C LYS A 6 17.05 -14.57 17.64
N ILE A 7 16.85 -15.59 16.81
CA ILE A 7 17.72 -16.77 16.79
C ILE A 7 19.11 -16.40 16.26
N THR A 8 19.21 -15.67 15.15
CA THR A 8 20.50 -15.34 14.52
C THR A 8 21.22 -14.16 15.16
N LEU A 9 20.49 -13.23 15.79
CA LEU A 9 21.01 -11.98 16.34
C LEU A 9 21.01 -11.93 17.88
N HIS A 10 20.58 -13.00 18.56
CA HIS A 10 20.62 -13.06 20.04
C HIS A 10 20.89 -14.49 20.54
N THR A 11 19.99 -15.44 20.27
CA THR A 11 20.05 -16.79 20.86
C THR A 11 21.30 -17.58 20.43
N ARG A 12 21.59 -17.66 19.13
CA ARG A 12 22.79 -18.38 18.63
C ARG A 12 24.10 -17.65 18.97
N PRO A 13 24.22 -16.31 18.84
CA PRO A 13 25.40 -15.60 19.32
C PRO A 13 25.69 -15.82 20.81
N ASN A 14 24.69 -15.64 21.68
CA ASN A 14 24.86 -15.84 23.13
C ASN A 14 25.26 -17.27 23.47
N ALA A 15 24.62 -18.27 22.85
CA ALA A 15 24.99 -19.67 23.03
C ALA A 15 26.42 -20.00 22.59
N ARG A 16 27.00 -19.19 21.70
CA ARG A 16 28.39 -19.30 21.22
C ARG A 16 29.36 -18.37 21.96
N GLY A 17 28.90 -17.63 22.96
CA GLY A 17 29.71 -16.64 23.67
C GLY A 17 30.13 -15.43 22.81
N ILE A 18 29.37 -15.11 21.77
CA ILE A 18 29.64 -13.96 20.88
C ILE A 18 28.92 -12.73 21.44
N ASP A 19 29.68 -11.68 21.76
CA ASP A 19 29.13 -10.36 22.08
C ASP A 19 28.70 -9.64 20.80
N ILE A 20 27.39 -9.48 20.62
CA ILE A 20 26.79 -8.83 19.45
C ILE A 20 27.19 -7.35 19.36
N ARG A 21 27.36 -6.65 20.48
CA ARG A 21 27.78 -5.25 20.48
C ARG A 21 29.21 -5.14 19.95
N GLU A 22 30.10 -6.03 20.36
CA GLU A 22 31.46 -6.07 19.82
C GLU A 22 31.48 -6.41 18.33
N GLU A 23 30.66 -7.35 17.86
CA GLU A 23 30.55 -7.65 16.43
C GLU A 23 29.98 -6.48 15.62
N LEU A 24 29.00 -5.74 16.15
CA LEU A 24 28.50 -4.52 15.52
C LEU A 24 29.58 -3.45 15.40
N LEU A 25 30.35 -3.23 16.47
CA LEU A 25 31.48 -2.30 16.45
C LEU A 25 32.58 -2.76 15.48
N ARG A 26 32.87 -4.07 15.43
CA ARG A 26 33.82 -4.65 14.49
C ARG A 26 33.35 -4.46 13.05
N PHE A 27 32.08 -4.71 12.77
CA PHE A 27 31.49 -4.49 11.45
C PHE A 27 31.52 -3.00 11.06
N TYR A 28 31.10 -2.11 11.96
CA TYR A 28 31.17 -0.66 11.77
C TYR A 28 32.60 -0.22 11.43
N ASN A 29 33.58 -0.56 12.27
CA ASN A 29 34.97 -0.19 12.05
C ASN A 29 35.57 -0.78 10.76
N LYS A 30 35.10 -1.97 10.34
CA LYS A 30 35.60 -2.66 9.15
C LYS A 30 34.96 -2.17 7.85
N GLN A 31 33.66 -1.85 7.85
CA GLN A 31 32.87 -1.63 6.62
C GLN A 31 32.41 -0.18 6.43
N TYR A 32 32.24 0.61 7.49
CA TYR A 32 31.81 2.01 7.39
C TYR A 32 33.02 2.92 7.13
N SER A 33 33.46 2.97 5.87
CA SER A 33 34.56 3.80 5.39
C SER A 33 34.06 4.90 4.45
N ALA A 34 34.59 6.13 4.58
CA ALA A 34 34.20 7.26 3.75
C ALA A 34 34.35 6.98 2.23
N GLY A 35 35.33 6.17 1.81
CA GLY A 35 35.53 5.81 0.40
C GLY A 35 34.42 4.95 -0.21
N LEU A 36 33.52 4.38 0.60
CA LEU A 36 32.36 3.59 0.16
C LEU A 36 31.02 4.34 0.33
N MET A 37 31.04 5.59 0.79
CA MET A 37 29.83 6.34 1.13
C MET A 37 29.48 7.36 0.04
N CYS A 38 28.21 7.40 -0.33
CA CYS A 38 27.61 8.47 -1.11
C CYS A 38 26.65 9.26 -0.23
N LEU A 39 26.66 10.59 -0.36
CA LEU A 39 25.78 11.50 0.39
C LEU A 39 25.17 12.52 -0.55
N THR A 40 23.84 12.58 -0.57
CA THR A 40 23.08 13.67 -1.19
C THR A 40 22.46 14.54 -0.10
N VAL A 41 22.58 15.86 -0.24
CA VAL A 41 21.91 16.85 0.63
C VAL A 41 21.07 17.78 -0.24
N TYR A 42 19.80 17.93 0.14
CA TYR A 42 18.83 18.77 -0.55
C TYR A 42 18.33 19.86 0.42
N GLY A 43 18.40 21.13 0.03
CA GLY A 43 18.04 22.27 0.86
C GLY A 43 17.77 23.54 0.04
N LYS A 44 17.22 24.57 0.69
CA LYS A 44 16.92 25.87 0.05
C LYS A 44 18.15 26.79 0.00
N GLU A 45 19.17 26.46 0.78
CA GLU A 45 20.42 27.20 0.88
C GLU A 45 21.22 27.16 -0.43
N PRO A 46 22.06 28.18 -0.69
CA PRO A 46 23.04 28.12 -1.76
C PRO A 46 23.97 26.91 -1.62
N VAL A 47 24.40 26.34 -2.75
CA VAL A 47 25.28 25.15 -2.80
C VAL A 47 26.53 25.32 -1.93
N THR A 48 27.13 26.50 -1.91
CA THR A 48 28.31 26.82 -1.09
C THR A 48 28.05 26.69 0.41
N LYS A 49 26.85 27.05 0.88
CA LYS A 49 26.45 26.90 2.29
C LYS A 49 26.16 25.42 2.61
N LEU A 50 25.48 24.70 1.72
CA LEU A 50 25.26 23.25 1.87
C LEU A 50 26.59 22.49 1.93
N GLU A 51 27.53 22.82 1.04
CA GLU A 51 28.88 22.26 1.03
C GLU A 51 29.59 22.49 2.36
N ASN A 52 29.55 23.72 2.90
CA ASN A 52 30.16 24.03 4.19
C ASN A 52 29.53 23.22 5.34
N ILE A 53 28.21 23.04 5.33
CA ILE A 53 27.50 22.19 6.31
C ILE A 53 27.97 20.74 6.19
N VAL A 54 28.04 20.21 4.96
CA VAL A 54 28.48 18.85 4.68
C VAL A 54 29.92 18.65 5.16
N ARG A 55 30.85 19.54 4.78
CA ARG A 55 32.26 19.47 5.22
C ARG A 55 32.37 19.50 6.73
N LYS A 56 31.63 20.40 7.41
CA LYS A 56 31.65 20.50 8.87
C LYS A 56 31.18 19.22 9.57
N LYS A 57 30.16 18.54 9.03
CA LYS A 57 29.53 17.37 9.67
C LYS A 57 30.16 16.03 9.29
N PHE A 58 30.62 15.87 8.06
CA PHE A 58 30.99 14.56 7.50
C PHE A 58 32.49 14.38 7.20
N SER A 59 33.30 15.45 7.23
CA SER A 59 34.75 15.34 6.95
C SER A 59 35.53 14.50 7.97
N GLN A 60 34.99 14.28 9.16
CA GLN A 60 35.61 13.46 10.21
C GLN A 60 35.40 11.95 10.01
N ILE A 61 34.55 11.54 9.06
CA ILE A 61 34.36 10.11 8.77
C ILE A 61 35.67 9.57 8.18
N LYS A 62 36.20 8.53 8.83
CA LYS A 62 37.48 7.95 8.43
C LYS A 62 37.36 7.24 7.09
N ASN A 63 38.31 7.49 6.19
CA ASN A 63 38.53 6.63 5.04
C ASN A 63 39.52 5.53 5.43
N ASN A 64 39.02 4.31 5.56
CA ASN A 64 39.84 3.13 5.85
C ASN A 64 40.48 2.52 4.59
N ASN A 65 40.34 3.17 3.43
CA ASN A 65 40.88 2.73 2.13
C ASN A 65 40.53 1.27 1.79
N ILE A 66 39.29 0.89 2.10
CA ILE A 66 38.72 -0.41 1.75
C ILE A 66 38.03 -0.32 0.40
N GLU A 67 38.11 -1.39 -0.38
CA GLU A 67 37.35 -1.54 -1.61
C GLU A 67 36.00 -2.18 -1.33
N ALA A 68 35.00 -1.87 -2.16
CA ALA A 68 33.69 -2.50 -2.06
C ALA A 68 33.84 -4.02 -2.29
N PRO A 69 33.25 -4.88 -1.44
CA PRO A 69 33.28 -6.32 -1.66
C PRO A 69 32.71 -6.69 -3.03
N ARG A 70 33.51 -7.40 -3.83
CA ARG A 70 33.10 -7.96 -5.13
C ARG A 70 32.94 -9.46 -5.01
N PHE A 71 31.95 -10.00 -5.71
CA PHE A 71 31.63 -11.43 -5.71
C PHE A 71 31.67 -11.95 -7.16
N PRO A 72 32.85 -11.95 -7.81
CA PRO A 72 32.97 -12.41 -9.19
C PRO A 72 32.73 -13.93 -9.27
N GLY A 73 31.95 -14.36 -10.25
CA GLY A 73 31.64 -15.77 -10.47
C GLY A 73 30.24 -15.97 -11.03
N GLN A 74 29.90 -17.22 -11.37
CA GLN A 74 28.52 -17.55 -11.72
C GLN A 74 27.73 -17.86 -10.45
N PRO A 75 26.56 -17.23 -10.25
CA PRO A 75 25.74 -17.46 -9.06
C PRO A 75 25.09 -18.86 -9.08
N CYS A 76 25.10 -19.52 -10.23
CA CYS A 76 24.56 -20.86 -10.44
C CYS A 76 25.66 -21.79 -10.98
N LEU A 77 25.78 -22.98 -10.37
CA LEU A 77 26.56 -24.09 -10.91
C LEU A 77 25.70 -24.87 -11.93
N PRO A 78 26.30 -25.72 -12.78
CA PRO A 78 25.55 -26.49 -13.78
C PRO A 78 24.40 -27.34 -13.21
N GLU A 79 24.55 -27.87 -11.99
CA GLU A 79 23.52 -28.61 -11.27
C GLU A 79 22.34 -27.75 -10.80
N HIS A 80 22.52 -26.43 -10.75
CA HIS A 80 21.48 -25.46 -10.41
C HIS A 80 20.73 -24.93 -11.65
N LEU A 81 20.99 -25.48 -12.84
CA LEU A 81 20.35 -25.14 -14.10
C LEU A 81 19.49 -26.32 -14.59
N LYS A 82 18.54 -26.04 -15.48
CA LYS A 82 17.54 -27.02 -15.96
C LYS A 82 16.78 -27.65 -14.79
N ILE A 83 16.41 -26.79 -13.83
CA ILE A 83 15.65 -27.20 -12.65
C ILE A 83 14.29 -26.53 -12.62
N MET A 84 13.34 -27.21 -12.01
CA MET A 84 12.02 -26.70 -11.68
C MET A 84 11.80 -26.87 -10.18
N VAL A 85 11.53 -25.77 -9.50
CA VAL A 85 11.27 -25.71 -8.06
C VAL A 85 9.78 -25.52 -7.87
N LYS A 86 9.12 -26.46 -7.22
CA LYS A 86 7.69 -26.40 -6.90
C LYS A 86 7.54 -26.04 -5.43
N SER A 87 6.72 -25.05 -5.10
CA SER A 87 6.56 -24.55 -3.74
C SER A 87 5.10 -24.36 -3.36
N PHE A 88 4.80 -24.55 -2.07
CA PHE A 88 3.47 -24.38 -1.51
C PHE A 88 3.35 -23.00 -0.83
N PRO A 89 2.65 -22.03 -1.46
CA PRO A 89 2.49 -20.69 -0.90
C PRO A 89 1.49 -20.66 0.24
N VAL A 90 1.56 -19.63 1.09
CA VAL A 90 0.52 -19.36 2.11
C VAL A 90 -0.76 -18.84 1.47
N ARG A 91 -0.64 -17.84 0.58
CA ARG A 91 -1.76 -17.29 -0.20
C ARG A 91 -2.19 -18.26 -1.29
N ASP A 92 -3.46 -18.24 -1.65
CA ASP A 92 -3.95 -18.97 -2.82
C ASP A 92 -3.61 -18.18 -4.09
N GLN A 93 -2.50 -18.55 -4.73
CA GLN A 93 -1.97 -17.93 -5.94
C GLN A 93 -1.21 -18.97 -6.77
N ASN A 94 -1.26 -18.83 -8.09
CA ASN A 94 -0.44 -19.60 -9.02
C ASN A 94 0.57 -18.66 -9.66
N VAL A 95 1.84 -18.79 -9.31
CA VAL A 95 2.92 -17.93 -9.81
C VAL A 95 3.98 -18.78 -10.49
N LEU A 96 4.37 -18.39 -11.70
CA LEU A 96 5.43 -18.99 -12.48
C LEU A 96 6.54 -17.95 -12.67
N ALA A 97 7.72 -18.20 -12.09
CA ALA A 97 8.91 -17.39 -12.32
C ALA A 97 9.94 -18.19 -13.14
N VAL A 98 10.39 -17.63 -14.26
CA VAL A 98 11.34 -18.24 -15.18
C VAL A 98 12.59 -17.37 -15.22
N THR A 99 13.71 -17.92 -14.77
CA THR A 99 14.91 -17.14 -14.44
C THR A 99 16.16 -17.69 -15.15
N TRP A 100 17.00 -16.79 -15.66
CA TRP A 100 18.30 -17.09 -16.27
C TRP A 100 19.41 -16.30 -15.58
N PRO A 101 20.55 -16.92 -15.23
CA PRO A 101 21.75 -16.16 -14.92
C PRO A 101 22.27 -15.47 -16.18
N VAL A 102 22.45 -14.16 -16.13
CA VAL A 102 22.91 -13.33 -17.25
C VAL A 102 24.11 -12.48 -16.86
N ILE A 103 24.84 -12.00 -17.88
CA ILE A 103 25.85 -10.96 -17.68
C ILE A 103 25.13 -9.66 -17.29
N PRO A 104 25.53 -8.99 -16.19
CA PRO A 104 24.86 -7.77 -15.74
C PRO A 104 24.88 -6.66 -16.79
N SER A 105 23.70 -6.22 -17.21
CA SER A 105 23.52 -5.15 -18.20
C SER A 105 23.97 -3.80 -17.65
N ILE A 106 24.03 -3.64 -16.32
CA ILE A 106 24.56 -2.44 -15.66
C ILE A 106 26.00 -2.12 -16.08
N ARG A 107 26.79 -3.10 -16.56
CA ARG A 107 28.15 -2.86 -17.11
C ARG A 107 28.15 -2.07 -18.41
N GLN A 108 27.03 -2.09 -19.13
CA GLN A 108 26.83 -1.40 -20.42
C GLN A 108 25.47 -0.68 -20.40
N TYR A 109 25.14 -0.02 -19.29
CA TYR A 109 23.81 0.54 -19.04
C TYR A 109 23.31 1.49 -20.14
N LYS A 110 24.21 2.20 -20.83
CA LYS A 110 23.85 3.10 -21.95
C LYS A 110 23.29 2.40 -23.18
N LYS A 111 23.65 1.12 -23.37
CA LYS A 111 23.22 0.29 -24.51
C LYS A 111 21.80 -0.23 -24.38
N GLY A 112 21.25 -0.23 -23.17
CA GLY A 112 19.83 -0.53 -22.98
C GLY A 112 19.39 -1.98 -23.21
N ALA A 113 20.30 -2.95 -23.25
CA ALA A 113 19.96 -4.32 -23.63
C ALA A 113 18.83 -4.91 -22.77
N SER A 114 18.92 -4.77 -21.44
CA SER A 114 17.91 -5.27 -20.51
C SER A 114 16.56 -4.58 -20.70
N GLN A 115 16.56 -3.25 -20.76
CA GLN A 115 15.35 -2.45 -20.91
C GLN A 115 14.61 -2.77 -22.21
N TYR A 116 15.35 -3.01 -23.31
CA TYR A 116 14.76 -3.44 -24.57
C TYR A 116 14.08 -4.81 -24.43
N VAL A 117 14.79 -5.80 -23.86
CA VAL A 117 14.29 -7.17 -23.73
C VAL A 117 13.10 -7.23 -22.77
N GLN A 118 13.14 -6.49 -21.66
CA GLN A 118 12.00 -6.34 -20.74
C GLN A 118 10.80 -5.75 -21.48
N HIS A 119 10.98 -4.60 -22.14
CA HIS A 119 9.89 -3.94 -22.86
C HIS A 119 9.24 -4.82 -23.94
N PHE A 120 10.04 -5.62 -24.66
CA PHE A 120 9.52 -6.58 -25.62
C PHE A 120 8.70 -7.70 -24.95
N LEU A 121 9.22 -8.30 -23.88
CA LEU A 121 8.59 -9.45 -23.21
C LEU A 121 7.33 -9.05 -22.43
N GLU A 122 7.32 -7.87 -21.82
CA GLU A 122 6.21 -7.31 -21.04
C GLU A 122 5.13 -6.66 -21.91
N SER A 123 5.29 -6.65 -23.23
CA SER A 123 4.31 -6.07 -24.12
C SER A 123 2.94 -6.70 -23.91
N GLU A 124 1.89 -5.91 -23.67
CA GLU A 124 0.50 -6.41 -23.64
C GLU A 124 -0.25 -6.21 -24.96
N ALA A 125 0.40 -5.62 -25.97
CA ALA A 125 -0.17 -5.46 -27.29
C ALA A 125 -0.61 -6.78 -27.95
N GLN A 126 -1.51 -6.68 -28.94
CA GLN A 126 -1.88 -7.83 -29.76
C GLN A 126 -0.64 -8.53 -30.35
N GLY A 127 -0.61 -9.86 -30.25
CA GLY A 127 0.50 -10.70 -30.71
C GLY A 127 1.56 -11.01 -29.65
N SER A 128 1.49 -10.36 -28.49
CA SER A 128 2.36 -10.66 -27.35
C SER A 128 2.04 -11.99 -26.67
N LEU A 129 3.00 -12.49 -25.88
CA LEU A 129 2.83 -13.68 -25.06
C LEU A 129 1.66 -13.54 -24.09
N ILE A 130 1.62 -12.46 -23.31
CA ILE A 130 0.57 -12.28 -22.30
C ILE A 130 -0.81 -12.07 -22.94
N ALA A 131 -0.91 -11.39 -24.10
CA ALA A 131 -2.18 -11.28 -24.81
C ALA A 131 -2.71 -12.64 -25.26
N LEU A 132 -1.84 -13.53 -25.75
CA LEU A 132 -2.22 -14.90 -26.10
C LEU A 132 -2.66 -15.70 -24.86
N LEU A 133 -1.89 -15.64 -23.78
CA LEU A 133 -2.20 -16.37 -22.55
C LEU A 133 -3.49 -15.86 -21.89
N LYS A 134 -3.76 -14.55 -21.90
CA LYS A 134 -5.03 -13.97 -21.45
C LYS A 134 -6.19 -14.47 -22.29
N LYS A 135 -6.03 -14.53 -23.62
CA LYS A 135 -7.06 -15.06 -24.55
C LYS A 135 -7.37 -16.54 -24.34
N LEU A 136 -6.37 -17.33 -23.95
CA LEU A 136 -6.55 -18.74 -23.56
C LEU A 136 -7.11 -18.91 -22.15
N GLY A 137 -7.20 -17.83 -21.36
CA GLY A 137 -7.60 -17.87 -19.96
C GLY A 137 -6.55 -18.53 -19.06
N TRP A 138 -5.26 -18.46 -19.42
CA TRP A 138 -4.15 -19.15 -18.73
C TRP A 138 -3.32 -18.23 -17.83
N ALA A 139 -3.26 -16.93 -18.10
CA ALA A 139 -2.49 -15.98 -17.28
C ALA A 139 -3.20 -14.64 -17.10
N ASN A 140 -2.92 -13.99 -15.97
CA ASN A 140 -3.46 -12.69 -15.56
C ASN A 140 -2.48 -11.54 -15.85
N SER A 141 -1.20 -11.75 -15.60
CA SER A 141 -0.16 -10.74 -15.70
C SER A 141 1.18 -11.37 -16.07
N LEU A 142 2.05 -10.56 -16.69
CA LEU A 142 3.44 -10.91 -16.98
C LEU A 142 4.32 -9.69 -16.71
N SER A 143 5.44 -9.90 -16.05
CA SER A 143 6.51 -8.90 -15.89
C SER A 143 7.86 -9.54 -16.15
N ALA A 144 8.85 -8.73 -16.49
CA ALA A 144 10.23 -9.14 -16.73
C ALA A 144 11.17 -8.12 -16.09
N SER A 145 12.21 -8.61 -15.43
CA SER A 145 13.16 -7.77 -14.72
C SER A 145 14.55 -8.38 -14.72
N GLU A 146 15.55 -7.52 -14.57
CA GLU A 146 16.92 -7.94 -14.28
C GLU A 146 17.28 -7.50 -12.87
N ASP A 147 17.60 -8.46 -12.01
CA ASP A 147 18.05 -8.24 -10.65
C ASP A 147 19.49 -8.72 -10.50
N GLY A 148 20.37 -7.86 -9.97
CA GLY A 148 21.78 -8.23 -9.88
C GLY A 148 22.68 -7.22 -9.20
N THR A 149 23.97 -7.48 -9.33
CA THR A 149 25.08 -6.64 -8.91
C THR A 149 25.96 -6.31 -10.14
N LEU A 150 27.05 -5.58 -9.94
CA LEU A 150 28.06 -5.40 -10.98
C LEU A 150 28.72 -6.72 -11.42
N ASP A 151 28.63 -7.79 -10.62
CA ASP A 151 29.33 -9.05 -10.85
C ASP A 151 28.46 -10.15 -11.50
N TYR A 152 27.20 -10.26 -11.07
CA TYR A 152 26.24 -11.25 -11.55
C TYR A 152 24.82 -10.70 -11.55
N ALA A 153 23.98 -11.19 -12.45
CA ALA A 153 22.58 -10.79 -12.53
C ALA A 153 21.70 -11.98 -12.94
N PHE A 154 20.41 -11.85 -12.68
CA PHE A 154 19.36 -12.75 -13.09
C PHE A 154 18.36 -11.98 -13.93
N PHE A 155 18.06 -12.48 -15.12
CA PHE A 155 16.90 -12.02 -15.87
C PHE A 155 15.75 -12.96 -15.56
N SER A 156 14.63 -12.42 -15.08
CA SER A 156 13.48 -13.18 -14.62
C SER A 156 12.21 -12.72 -15.32
N ILE A 157 11.35 -13.67 -15.66
CA ILE A 157 9.99 -13.43 -16.15
C ILE A 157 9.02 -14.01 -15.13
N TYR A 158 8.13 -13.17 -14.61
CA TYR A 158 7.13 -13.54 -13.62
C TYR A 158 5.75 -13.51 -14.26
N MET A 159 5.00 -14.61 -14.14
CA MET A 159 3.63 -14.74 -14.62
C MET A 159 2.70 -15.17 -13.49
N GLU A 160 1.57 -14.50 -13.38
CA GLU A 160 0.45 -14.95 -12.54
C GLU A 160 -0.49 -15.80 -13.39
N LEU A 161 -0.64 -17.08 -13.04
CA LEU A 161 -1.44 -18.04 -13.81
C LEU A 161 -2.85 -18.19 -13.23
N THR A 162 -3.80 -18.55 -14.09
CA THR A 162 -5.11 -19.07 -13.65
C THR A 162 -4.98 -20.52 -13.21
N ASN A 163 -6.06 -21.10 -12.68
CA ASN A 163 -6.07 -22.55 -12.42
C ASN A 163 -5.87 -23.36 -13.71
N ALA A 164 -6.51 -22.94 -14.81
CA ALA A 164 -6.31 -23.56 -16.12
C ALA A 164 -4.87 -23.41 -16.63
N GLY A 165 -4.24 -22.24 -16.42
CA GLY A 165 -2.83 -22.04 -16.76
C GLY A 165 -1.89 -22.89 -15.93
N GLN A 166 -2.21 -23.09 -14.65
CA GLN A 166 -1.47 -23.94 -13.72
C GLN A 166 -1.51 -25.42 -14.14
N GLU A 167 -2.65 -25.90 -14.65
CA GLU A 167 -2.77 -27.24 -15.23
C GLU A 167 -2.01 -27.38 -16.56
N ASN A 168 -1.75 -26.27 -17.26
CA ASN A 168 -1.12 -26.23 -18.58
C ASN A 168 0.28 -25.58 -18.57
N VAL A 169 0.99 -25.60 -17.43
CA VAL A 169 2.31 -24.93 -17.26
C VAL A 169 3.32 -25.29 -18.36
N GLN A 170 3.34 -26.55 -18.81
CA GLN A 170 4.28 -26.99 -19.86
C GLN A 170 4.02 -26.28 -21.20
N GLU A 171 2.76 -26.04 -21.57
CA GLU A 171 2.42 -25.31 -22.79
C GLU A 171 2.59 -23.79 -22.61
N VAL A 172 2.36 -23.25 -21.41
CA VAL A 172 2.71 -21.86 -21.09
C VAL A 172 4.21 -21.61 -21.30
N LEU A 173 5.06 -22.51 -20.79
CA LEU A 173 6.51 -22.45 -20.99
C LEU A 173 6.88 -22.63 -22.47
N ASN A 174 6.20 -23.51 -23.19
CA ASN A 174 6.41 -23.67 -24.63
C ASN A 174 6.13 -22.37 -25.41
N PHE A 175 5.02 -21.67 -25.13
CA PHE A 175 4.75 -20.36 -25.74
C PHE A 175 5.77 -19.30 -25.33
N LEU A 176 6.22 -19.31 -24.07
CA LEU A 176 7.28 -18.41 -23.62
C LEU A 176 8.57 -18.59 -24.44
N PHE A 177 9.04 -19.82 -24.60
CA PHE A 177 10.25 -20.08 -25.37
C PHE A 177 10.08 -19.79 -26.87
N GLN A 178 8.89 -20.00 -27.43
CA GLN A 178 8.57 -19.54 -28.78
C GLN A 178 8.65 -18.01 -28.91
N TYR A 179 8.18 -17.26 -27.92
CA TYR A 179 8.24 -15.81 -27.93
C TYR A 179 9.66 -15.28 -27.74
N ILE A 180 10.47 -15.93 -26.91
CA ILE A 180 11.92 -15.65 -26.80
C ILE A 180 12.64 -15.96 -28.11
N LYS A 181 12.26 -17.05 -28.80
CA LYS A 181 12.80 -17.38 -30.14
C LYS A 181 12.44 -16.32 -31.18
N LEU A 182 11.21 -15.79 -31.13
CA LEU A 182 10.80 -14.64 -31.96
C LEU A 182 11.70 -13.43 -31.71
N LEU A 183 11.97 -13.09 -30.43
CA LEU A 183 12.91 -12.03 -30.05
C LEU A 183 14.31 -12.27 -30.65
N GLN A 184 14.85 -13.48 -30.51
CA GLN A 184 16.19 -13.84 -30.97
C GLN A 184 16.35 -13.80 -32.50
N GLN A 185 15.30 -14.08 -33.26
CA GLN A 185 15.36 -14.20 -34.73
C GLN A 185 14.95 -12.93 -35.46
N GLN A 186 13.86 -12.30 -35.05
CA GLN A 186 13.21 -11.22 -35.80
C GLN A 186 12.80 -10.03 -34.91
N GLY A 187 12.84 -10.19 -33.58
CA GLY A 187 12.26 -9.21 -32.67
C GLY A 187 13.15 -8.06 -32.25
N ILE A 188 14.39 -7.99 -32.74
CA ILE A 188 15.28 -6.84 -32.50
C ILE A 188 15.15 -5.86 -33.65
N VAL A 189 14.30 -4.85 -33.47
CA VAL A 189 13.96 -3.82 -34.48
C VAL A 189 14.23 -2.44 -33.90
N ALA A 190 14.80 -1.55 -34.71
CA ALA A 190 15.24 -0.23 -34.25
C ALA A 190 14.10 0.64 -33.73
N TRP A 191 12.90 0.55 -34.33
CA TRP A 191 11.77 1.39 -33.95
C TRP A 191 11.29 1.17 -32.50
N ILE A 192 11.38 -0.05 -31.96
CA ILE A 192 11.03 -0.33 -30.55
C ILE A 192 12.03 0.36 -29.62
N PHE A 193 13.31 0.34 -29.98
CA PHE A 193 14.33 1.07 -29.23
C PHE A 193 14.09 2.58 -29.32
N ASP A 194 13.84 3.09 -30.52
CA ASP A 194 13.59 4.52 -30.74
C ASP A 194 12.36 5.01 -29.97
N GLU A 195 11.27 4.24 -29.98
CA GLU A 195 10.06 4.52 -29.19
C GLU A 195 10.40 4.65 -27.71
N LYS A 196 11.07 3.63 -27.13
CA LYS A 196 11.46 3.65 -25.71
C LYS A 196 12.39 4.80 -25.37
N ARG A 197 13.34 5.13 -26.26
CA ARG A 197 14.28 6.24 -26.09
C ARG A 197 13.55 7.59 -26.07
N VAL A 198 12.66 7.83 -27.02
CA VAL A 198 11.86 9.07 -27.09
C VAL A 198 11.02 9.21 -25.82
N MET A 199 10.40 8.12 -25.38
CA MET A 199 9.61 8.03 -24.16
C MET A 199 10.41 8.44 -22.92
N ASN A 200 11.56 7.79 -22.70
CA ASN A 200 12.41 8.03 -21.54
C ASN A 200 12.96 9.46 -21.55
N SER A 201 13.38 9.96 -22.71
CA SER A 201 13.82 11.36 -22.84
C SER A 201 12.69 12.34 -22.54
N THR A 202 11.47 12.04 -22.97
CA THR A 202 10.29 12.86 -22.71
C THR A 202 9.96 12.87 -21.21
N TRP A 203 9.93 11.70 -20.57
CA TRP A 203 9.75 11.57 -19.12
C TRP A 203 10.80 12.33 -18.33
N PHE A 204 12.07 12.27 -18.73
CA PHE A 204 13.14 13.00 -18.07
C PHE A 204 12.99 14.52 -18.21
N ASN A 205 12.68 15.01 -19.43
CA ASN A 205 12.50 16.43 -19.70
C ASN A 205 11.30 17.05 -18.96
N PHE A 206 10.25 16.27 -18.73
CA PHE A 206 9.02 16.69 -18.05
C PHE A 206 8.82 15.98 -16.71
N LYS A 207 9.91 15.54 -16.06
CA LYS A 207 9.84 14.85 -14.76
C LYS A 207 9.27 15.81 -13.72
N ASP A 208 8.26 15.34 -12.98
CA ASP A 208 7.69 16.12 -11.90
C ASP A 208 8.68 16.20 -10.73
N LYS A 209 8.55 17.25 -9.92
CA LYS A 209 9.32 17.37 -8.70
C LYS A 209 8.94 16.24 -7.74
N ALA A 210 9.91 15.37 -7.46
CA ALA A 210 9.76 14.27 -6.52
C ALA A 210 9.76 14.76 -5.06
N ASP A 211 9.31 13.90 -4.15
CA ASP A 211 9.51 14.11 -2.72
C ASP A 211 11.02 14.23 -2.42
N PRO A 212 11.47 15.23 -1.62
CA PRO A 212 12.88 15.41 -1.33
C PRO A 212 13.57 14.19 -0.74
N ILE A 213 12.91 13.41 0.13
CA ILE A 213 13.52 12.23 0.76
C ILE A 213 13.73 11.14 -0.28
N GLU A 214 12.71 10.83 -1.07
CA GLU A 214 12.82 9.85 -2.15
C GLU A 214 13.88 10.27 -3.18
N TYR A 215 13.93 11.57 -3.50
CA TYR A 215 14.90 12.11 -4.45
C TYR A 215 16.34 11.96 -3.98
N VAL A 216 16.65 12.30 -2.72
CA VAL A 216 18.03 12.16 -2.19
C VAL A 216 18.44 10.70 -2.01
N VAL A 217 17.49 9.81 -1.68
CA VAL A 217 17.73 8.37 -1.61
C VAL A 217 18.06 7.83 -3.00
N GLY A 218 17.23 8.11 -3.99
CA GLY A 218 17.46 7.67 -5.37
C GLY A 218 18.75 8.22 -5.98
N LEU A 219 19.09 9.49 -5.70
CA LEU A 219 20.35 10.06 -6.18
C LEU A 219 21.57 9.43 -5.48
N SER A 220 21.49 9.18 -4.18
CA SER A 220 22.59 8.53 -3.44
C SER A 220 22.83 7.09 -3.89
N ASP A 221 21.78 6.36 -4.29
CA ASP A 221 21.89 5.05 -4.91
C ASP A 221 22.50 5.15 -6.33
N SER A 222 22.06 6.15 -7.10
CA SER A 222 22.61 6.42 -8.44
C SER A 222 24.11 6.71 -8.39
N MET A 223 24.56 7.45 -7.37
CA MET A 223 25.99 7.75 -7.15
C MET A 223 26.84 6.50 -6.87
N GLN A 224 26.25 5.41 -6.37
CA GLN A 224 26.97 4.15 -6.14
C GLN A 224 27.14 3.34 -7.43
N ASN A 225 26.25 3.53 -8.41
CA ASN A 225 26.14 2.68 -9.59
C ASN A 225 26.62 3.34 -10.89
N TYR A 226 26.62 4.68 -10.97
CA TYR A 226 26.87 5.45 -12.19
C TYR A 226 27.95 6.52 -12.03
N PRO A 227 28.62 6.92 -13.12
CA PRO A 227 29.56 8.04 -13.10
C PRO A 227 28.83 9.38 -12.92
N VAL A 228 29.58 10.42 -12.53
CA VAL A 228 29.04 11.72 -12.07
C VAL A 228 28.16 12.42 -13.09
N GLU A 229 28.48 12.30 -14.38
CA GLU A 229 27.72 12.86 -15.49
C GLU A 229 26.31 12.28 -15.63
N ASP A 230 26.08 11.08 -15.10
CA ASP A 230 24.86 10.29 -15.31
C ASP A 230 23.98 10.19 -14.05
N TRP A 231 24.41 10.73 -12.90
CA TRP A 231 23.70 10.62 -11.62
C TRP A 231 22.25 11.10 -11.66
N LEU A 232 21.96 12.15 -12.43
CA LEU A 232 20.62 12.71 -12.56
C LEU A 232 19.82 12.07 -13.69
N ALA A 233 20.49 11.54 -14.71
CA ALA A 233 19.90 11.15 -15.97
C ALA A 233 19.54 9.66 -16.04
N THR A 234 19.54 8.93 -14.91
CA THR A 234 19.32 7.48 -14.81
C THR A 234 18.15 6.97 -15.65
N ASP A 235 17.04 7.71 -15.63
CA ASP A 235 15.81 7.36 -16.35
C ASP A 235 15.94 7.50 -17.88
N ALA A 236 16.93 8.27 -18.35
CA ALA A 236 17.19 8.60 -19.75
C ALA A 236 18.54 8.08 -20.29
N LEU A 237 19.29 7.26 -19.53
CA LEU A 237 20.63 6.79 -19.95
C LEU A 237 20.61 5.85 -21.17
N PHE A 238 19.43 5.39 -21.59
CA PHE A 238 19.17 4.56 -22.76
C PHE A 238 19.37 5.37 -24.06
N SER A 239 20.61 5.51 -24.52
CA SER A 239 20.98 6.42 -25.62
C SER A 239 21.59 5.72 -26.83
N ASP A 240 22.35 4.64 -26.59
CA ASP A 240 23.18 3.98 -27.61
C ASP A 240 22.50 2.70 -28.12
N TYR A 241 21.81 2.77 -29.27
CA TYR A 241 21.26 1.55 -29.88
C TYR A 241 22.40 0.61 -30.29
N ASP A 242 22.53 -0.50 -29.58
CA ASP A 242 23.51 -1.55 -29.86
C ASP A 242 22.81 -2.90 -30.06
N LEU A 243 22.58 -3.22 -31.33
CA LEU A 243 22.01 -4.49 -31.77
C LEU A 243 22.81 -5.69 -31.23
N SER A 244 24.14 -5.60 -31.16
CA SER A 244 24.98 -6.69 -30.68
C SER A 244 24.78 -6.94 -29.18
N ALA A 245 24.63 -5.88 -28.38
CA ALA A 245 24.40 -6.02 -26.94
C ALA A 245 23.00 -6.58 -26.64
N ILE A 246 21.97 -6.07 -27.32
CA ILE A 246 20.59 -6.59 -27.19
C ILE A 246 20.56 -8.06 -27.62
N SER A 247 21.17 -8.39 -28.76
CA SER A 247 21.25 -9.76 -29.25
C SER A 247 22.01 -10.67 -28.29
N ALA A 248 23.12 -10.21 -27.70
CA ALA A 248 23.88 -10.98 -26.73
C ALA A 248 23.08 -11.30 -25.47
N LEU A 249 22.23 -10.39 -24.98
CA LEU A 249 21.32 -10.67 -23.86
C LEU A 249 20.21 -11.65 -24.27
N ALA A 250 19.53 -11.40 -25.39
CA ALA A 250 18.47 -12.27 -25.89
C ALA A 250 18.96 -13.72 -26.09
N HIS A 251 20.17 -13.91 -26.60
CA HIS A 251 20.78 -15.22 -26.78
C HIS A 251 21.23 -15.90 -25.48
N GLN A 252 21.26 -15.20 -24.33
CA GLN A 252 21.50 -15.83 -23.02
C GLN A 252 20.23 -16.49 -22.44
N LEU A 253 19.04 -16.08 -22.90
CA LEU A 253 17.75 -16.62 -22.48
C LEU A 253 17.45 -17.97 -23.15
N GLN A 254 18.29 -18.97 -22.86
CA GLN A 254 18.22 -20.30 -23.48
C GLN A 254 17.53 -21.31 -22.55
N PRO A 255 16.79 -22.29 -23.10
CA PRO A 255 16.26 -23.41 -22.33
C PRO A 255 17.31 -24.11 -21.45
N GLN A 256 18.55 -24.25 -21.94
CA GLN A 256 19.62 -24.98 -21.23
C GLN A 256 20.13 -24.26 -19.98
N LYS A 257 19.84 -22.96 -19.81
CA LYS A 257 20.27 -22.14 -18.67
C LYS A 257 19.11 -21.76 -17.73
N VAL A 258 17.93 -22.31 -17.97
CA VAL A 258 16.72 -21.90 -17.25
C VAL A 258 16.65 -22.46 -15.84
N ARG A 259 16.02 -21.71 -14.95
CA ARG A 259 15.52 -22.14 -13.65
C ARG A 259 14.05 -21.73 -13.57
N ILE A 260 13.19 -22.65 -13.19
CA ILE A 260 11.74 -22.42 -13.16
C ILE A 260 11.29 -22.55 -11.71
N PHE A 261 10.48 -21.60 -11.23
CA PHE A 261 9.89 -21.63 -9.91
C PHE A 261 8.37 -21.57 -10.06
N CYS A 262 7.70 -22.63 -9.63
CA CYS A 262 6.25 -22.75 -9.64
C CYS A 262 5.76 -22.67 -8.19
N SER A 263 4.89 -21.72 -7.90
CA SER A 263 4.27 -21.55 -6.58
C SER A 263 2.77 -21.74 -6.73
N SER A 264 2.22 -22.82 -6.17
CA SER A 264 0.79 -23.14 -6.23
C SER A 264 0.37 -24.00 -5.04
N LYS A 265 -0.87 -23.83 -4.57
CA LYS A 265 -1.48 -24.72 -3.57
C LYS A 265 -1.58 -26.18 -4.05
N ALA A 266 -1.56 -26.41 -5.36
CA ALA A 266 -1.61 -27.76 -5.95
C ALA A 266 -0.40 -28.64 -5.57
N TYR A 267 0.72 -28.04 -5.16
CA TYR A 267 1.97 -28.77 -4.88
C TYR A 267 2.15 -29.21 -3.41
N GLU A 268 1.13 -29.07 -2.56
CA GLU A 268 1.23 -29.41 -1.13
C GLU A 268 1.77 -30.83 -0.89
N MET A 269 1.24 -31.79 -1.63
CA MET A 269 1.59 -33.22 -1.50
C MET A 269 2.90 -33.58 -2.24
N GLU A 270 3.44 -32.67 -3.05
CA GLU A 270 4.69 -32.88 -3.82
C GLU A 270 5.92 -32.30 -3.10
N ALA A 271 5.73 -31.54 -2.01
CA ALA A 271 6.82 -30.94 -1.26
C ALA A 271 7.63 -32.00 -0.49
N THR A 272 8.93 -32.07 -0.75
CA THR A 272 9.87 -33.01 -0.14
C THR A 272 10.77 -32.36 0.89
N ASP A 273 10.92 -31.04 0.81
CA ASP A 273 11.86 -30.24 1.57
C ASP A 273 11.17 -29.01 2.16
N VAL A 274 11.83 -28.38 3.14
CA VAL A 274 11.32 -27.18 3.82
C VAL A 274 12.43 -26.15 3.91
N GLU A 275 12.17 -24.93 3.44
CA GLU A 275 13.10 -23.82 3.57
C GLU A 275 13.25 -23.44 5.05
N PRO A 276 14.47 -23.44 5.62
CA PRO A 276 14.67 -23.41 7.07
C PRO A 276 14.30 -22.10 7.79
N TRP A 277 14.18 -20.97 7.09
CA TRP A 277 13.96 -19.67 7.73
C TRP A 277 12.48 -19.25 7.75
N TYR A 278 11.76 -19.51 6.67
CA TYR A 278 10.35 -19.17 6.48
C TYR A 278 9.45 -20.41 6.57
N GLY A 279 10.02 -21.61 6.60
CA GLY A 279 9.26 -22.85 6.68
C GLY A 279 8.49 -23.19 5.40
N THR A 280 8.87 -22.62 4.26
CA THR A 280 8.16 -22.83 2.99
C THR A 280 8.40 -24.26 2.48
N PRO A 281 7.35 -25.10 2.33
CA PRO A 281 7.49 -26.42 1.74
C PRO A 281 7.77 -26.32 0.23
N PHE A 282 8.73 -27.10 -0.26
CA PHE A 282 9.10 -27.12 -1.68
C PHE A 282 9.68 -28.47 -2.12
N SER A 283 9.85 -28.64 -3.42
CA SER A 283 10.61 -29.72 -4.05
C SER A 283 11.38 -29.21 -5.26
N VAL A 284 12.45 -29.93 -5.63
CA VAL A 284 13.31 -29.58 -6.77
C VAL A 284 13.41 -30.75 -7.72
N GLU A 285 13.06 -30.50 -8.98
CA GLU A 285 13.08 -31.49 -10.06
C GLU A 285 14.07 -31.05 -11.15
N LYS A 286 14.72 -32.03 -11.79
CA LYS A 286 15.48 -31.79 -13.03
C LYS A 286 14.53 -31.86 -14.22
N ILE A 287 14.65 -30.90 -15.13
CA ILE A 287 13.89 -30.86 -16.37
C ILE A 287 14.53 -31.85 -17.35
N ASP A 288 13.72 -32.72 -17.93
CA ASP A 288 14.14 -33.71 -18.92
C ASP A 288 14.75 -33.03 -20.16
N ASP A 289 15.86 -33.57 -20.66
CA ASP A 289 16.55 -33.03 -21.84
C ASP A 289 15.68 -33.07 -23.11
N LEU A 290 14.71 -33.97 -23.22
CA LEU A 290 13.70 -33.99 -24.30
C LEU A 290 12.78 -32.76 -24.25
N VAL A 291 12.40 -32.32 -23.04
CA VAL A 291 11.57 -31.11 -22.86
C VAL A 291 12.38 -29.86 -23.21
N ILE A 292 13.63 -29.79 -22.75
CA ILE A 292 14.57 -28.72 -23.09
C ILE A 292 14.78 -28.63 -24.61
N LYS A 293 14.94 -29.78 -25.27
CA LYS A 293 15.07 -29.87 -26.72
C LYS A 293 13.80 -29.39 -27.44
N ARG A 294 12.62 -29.84 -26.98
CA ARG A 294 11.33 -29.40 -27.51
C ARG A 294 11.20 -27.87 -27.46
N TRP A 295 11.51 -27.23 -26.34
CA TRP A 295 11.45 -25.77 -26.21
C TRP A 295 12.37 -25.03 -27.20
N GLY A 296 13.56 -25.55 -27.49
CA GLY A 296 14.47 -24.96 -28.47
C GLY A 296 14.01 -25.15 -29.94
N GLU A 297 13.44 -26.31 -30.24
CA GLU A 297 13.08 -26.70 -31.62
C GLU A 297 11.69 -26.24 -32.05
N SER A 298 10.75 -25.98 -31.12
CA SER A 298 9.38 -25.53 -31.40
C SER A 298 9.34 -24.36 -32.40
N HIS A 299 8.42 -24.45 -33.37
CA HIS A 299 8.11 -23.34 -34.26
C HIS A 299 7.31 -22.26 -33.51
N VAL A 300 7.48 -21.00 -33.92
CA VAL A 300 6.72 -19.88 -33.35
C VAL A 300 5.27 -19.98 -33.83
N ASP A 301 4.33 -20.04 -32.88
CA ASP A 301 2.90 -19.98 -33.17
C ASP A 301 2.54 -18.71 -33.96
N ALA A 302 1.73 -18.83 -35.01
CA ALA A 302 1.37 -17.70 -35.87
C ALA A 302 0.62 -16.56 -35.15
N ARG A 303 0.06 -16.82 -33.97
CA ARG A 303 -0.57 -15.81 -33.11
C ARG A 303 0.44 -14.96 -32.35
N LEU A 304 1.69 -15.39 -32.25
CA LEU A 304 2.77 -14.64 -31.62
C LEU A 304 3.49 -13.80 -32.68
N HIS A 305 3.48 -12.48 -32.51
CA HIS A 305 4.15 -11.55 -33.42
C HIS A 305 4.57 -10.26 -32.70
N LEU A 306 5.34 -9.43 -33.39
CA LEU A 306 5.75 -8.11 -32.91
C LEU A 306 4.53 -7.19 -32.70
N PRO A 307 4.56 -6.30 -31.69
CA PRO A 307 3.54 -5.27 -31.51
C PRO A 307 3.54 -4.30 -32.69
N SER A 308 2.42 -3.58 -32.86
CA SER A 308 2.36 -2.45 -33.79
C SER A 308 2.96 -1.18 -33.14
N PRO A 309 3.42 -0.19 -33.93
CA PRO A 309 3.89 1.07 -33.39
C PRO A 309 2.85 1.80 -32.54
N ASN A 310 3.29 2.47 -31.47
CA ASN A 310 2.40 3.15 -30.55
C ASN A 310 1.85 4.46 -31.13
N ILE A 311 0.54 4.54 -31.32
CA ILE A 311 -0.15 5.72 -31.85
C ILE A 311 -0.44 6.81 -30.81
N PHE A 312 -0.24 6.52 -29.52
CA PHE A 312 -0.52 7.45 -28.42
C PHE A 312 0.67 8.31 -28.04
N LEU A 313 1.84 8.10 -28.65
CA LEU A 313 3.04 8.89 -28.36
C LEU A 313 2.74 10.40 -28.50
N PRO A 314 2.97 11.19 -27.45
CA PRO A 314 2.73 12.62 -27.49
C PRO A 314 3.67 13.31 -28.45
N THR A 315 3.10 14.21 -29.25
CA THR A 315 3.79 15.01 -30.25
C THR A 315 3.72 16.51 -29.94
N ASP A 316 2.68 16.93 -29.22
CA ASP A 316 2.50 18.29 -28.74
C ASP A 316 2.85 18.42 -27.25
N PHE A 317 3.91 19.18 -26.96
CA PHE A 317 4.32 19.56 -25.60
C PHE A 317 4.22 21.07 -25.38
N SER A 318 3.49 21.78 -26.23
CA SER A 318 3.30 23.23 -26.10
C SER A 318 2.54 23.55 -24.81
N ILE A 319 3.00 24.60 -24.11
CA ILE A 319 2.31 25.12 -22.92
C ILE A 319 1.31 26.16 -23.39
N LYS A 320 0.02 25.90 -23.16
CA LYS A 320 -1.07 26.75 -23.63
C LYS A 320 -1.13 28.05 -22.83
N VAL A 321 -1.40 29.16 -23.51
CA VAL A 321 -1.41 30.50 -22.90
C VAL A 321 -2.61 30.65 -21.93
N PRO A 322 -2.40 31.17 -20.71
CA PRO A 322 -3.50 31.51 -19.81
C PRO A 322 -4.40 32.63 -20.37
N GLU A 323 -5.72 32.41 -20.46
CA GLU A 323 -6.71 33.45 -20.81
C GLU A 323 -7.05 34.36 -19.61
N GLU A 324 -6.77 33.96 -18.35
CA GLU A 324 -6.90 34.76 -17.10
C GLU A 324 -6.13 34.08 -15.93
N GLU A 325 -5.81 34.82 -14.84
CA GLU A 325 -4.88 34.43 -13.75
C GLU A 325 -5.46 33.54 -12.61
N LYS A 326 -4.51 32.93 -11.86
CA LYS A 326 -4.57 32.05 -10.68
C LYS A 326 -5.88 32.05 -9.86
N GLY A 327 -6.42 30.85 -9.61
CA GLY A 327 -7.53 30.66 -8.67
C GLY A 327 -7.86 29.19 -8.39
N HIS A 328 -8.85 28.98 -7.53
CA HIS A 328 -9.42 27.67 -7.22
C HIS A 328 -10.28 27.13 -8.39
N PRO A 329 -10.62 25.83 -8.40
CA PRO A 329 -11.54 25.27 -9.39
C PRO A 329 -12.88 26.04 -9.43
N ILE A 330 -13.40 26.28 -10.63
CA ILE A 330 -14.69 26.94 -10.84
C ILE A 330 -15.63 26.05 -11.64
N VAL A 331 -16.93 26.15 -11.39
CA VAL A 331 -17.93 25.45 -12.23
C VAL A 331 -18.09 26.20 -13.54
N ILE A 332 -17.80 25.54 -14.67
CA ILE A 332 -17.94 26.13 -16.01
C ILE A 332 -19.08 25.52 -16.82
N ARG A 333 -19.64 24.40 -16.38
CA ARG A 333 -20.82 23.77 -16.98
C ARG A 333 -21.66 23.08 -15.89
N LYS A 334 -22.98 23.26 -15.95
CA LYS A 334 -23.97 22.54 -15.13
C LYS A 334 -25.14 22.16 -16.03
N SER A 335 -25.50 20.89 -16.04
CA SER A 335 -26.65 20.33 -16.76
C SER A 335 -27.40 19.34 -15.85
N SER A 336 -28.46 18.71 -16.36
CA SER A 336 -29.10 17.61 -15.64
C SER A 336 -28.22 16.37 -15.55
N PHE A 337 -27.29 16.18 -16.50
CA PHE A 337 -26.43 15.00 -16.58
C PHE A 337 -25.07 15.21 -15.94
N SER A 338 -24.60 16.45 -15.82
CA SER A 338 -23.25 16.70 -15.37
C SER A 338 -23.03 18.01 -14.64
N LYS A 339 -21.90 18.07 -13.94
CA LYS A 339 -21.31 19.28 -13.37
C LYS A 339 -19.81 19.24 -13.61
N LEU A 340 -19.30 20.24 -14.32
CA LEU A 340 -17.88 20.36 -14.68
C LEU A 340 -17.22 21.46 -13.87
N TRP A 341 -16.28 21.05 -13.03
CA TRP A 341 -15.29 21.89 -12.41
C TRP A 341 -14.07 22.01 -13.33
N TYR A 342 -13.57 23.22 -13.49
CA TYR A 342 -12.39 23.51 -14.29
C TYR A 342 -11.38 24.29 -13.47
N LYS A 343 -10.14 23.80 -13.47
CA LYS A 343 -9.00 24.52 -12.91
C LYS A 343 -8.00 24.84 -14.02
N ARG A 344 -7.92 26.11 -14.42
CA ARG A 344 -6.89 26.60 -15.34
C ARG A 344 -5.53 26.61 -14.65
N GLY A 345 -4.47 26.31 -15.42
CA GLY A 345 -3.13 26.89 -15.23
C GLY A 345 -2.51 26.56 -13.88
N THR A 346 -1.67 25.53 -13.86
CA THR A 346 -0.94 25.17 -12.64
C THR A 346 0.41 25.88 -12.61
N GLU A 347 0.93 26.11 -11.40
CA GLU A 347 2.24 26.77 -11.23
C GLU A 347 3.40 25.96 -11.86
N PHE A 348 3.14 24.70 -12.21
CA PHE A 348 4.13 23.71 -12.64
C PHE A 348 4.59 23.85 -14.11
N LYS A 349 3.88 24.61 -14.96
CA LYS A 349 4.24 24.87 -16.38
C LYS A 349 4.67 23.61 -17.16
N THR A 350 3.93 22.52 -16.97
CA THR A 350 4.18 21.20 -17.56
C THR A 350 3.17 20.90 -18.67
N PRO A 351 3.52 20.13 -19.73
CA PRO A 351 2.58 19.76 -20.80
C PRO A 351 1.58 18.67 -20.38
N LYS A 352 1.26 18.59 -19.09
CA LYS A 352 0.43 17.56 -18.47
C LYS A 352 -0.93 18.10 -18.03
N ALA A 353 -1.90 17.21 -17.95
CA ALA A 353 -3.26 17.50 -17.55
C ALA A 353 -3.89 16.31 -16.82
N TYR A 354 -5.07 16.56 -16.23
CA TYR A 354 -5.86 15.55 -15.56
C TYR A 354 -7.35 15.74 -15.83
N VAL A 355 -8.08 14.64 -15.79
CA VAL A 355 -9.53 14.55 -15.87
C VAL A 355 -10.00 13.52 -14.83
N TYR A 356 -10.77 13.99 -13.86
CA TYR A 356 -11.50 13.14 -12.92
C TYR A 356 -12.98 13.13 -13.30
N LEU A 357 -13.59 11.94 -13.34
CA LEU A 357 -15.02 11.74 -13.60
C LEU A 357 -15.60 10.81 -12.53
N SER A 358 -16.54 11.31 -11.73
CA SER A 358 -17.35 10.50 -10.82
C SER A 358 -18.72 10.27 -11.45
N PHE A 359 -18.95 9.04 -11.91
CA PHE A 359 -20.24 8.56 -12.39
C PHE A 359 -21.07 8.08 -11.19
N ASN A 360 -22.06 8.89 -10.81
CA ASN A 360 -22.99 8.56 -9.74
C ASN A 360 -24.14 7.72 -10.33
N CYS A 361 -24.22 6.47 -9.90
CA CYS A 361 -25.14 5.43 -10.36
C CYS A 361 -25.94 4.89 -9.17
N PRO A 362 -27.23 5.28 -8.98
CA PRO A 362 -28.02 4.87 -7.82
C PRO A 362 -28.18 3.34 -7.65
N GLU A 363 -28.09 2.59 -8.75
CA GLU A 363 -28.22 1.12 -8.77
C GLU A 363 -26.91 0.38 -8.44
N SER A 364 -25.78 1.09 -8.28
CA SER A 364 -24.45 0.46 -8.15
C SER A 364 -24.21 -0.26 -6.82
N ASN A 365 -24.87 0.16 -5.73
CA ASN A 365 -24.57 -0.31 -4.37
C ASN A 365 -25.85 -0.60 -3.55
N ASN A 366 -26.99 -0.83 -4.22
CA ASN A 366 -28.29 -1.02 -3.55
C ASN A 366 -28.47 -2.40 -2.89
N SER A 367 -27.62 -3.37 -3.22
CA SER A 367 -27.52 -4.69 -2.58
C SER A 367 -26.08 -5.22 -2.66
N PRO A 368 -25.70 -6.24 -1.87
CA PRO A 368 -24.38 -6.89 -1.98
C PRO A 368 -24.09 -7.39 -3.41
N GLU A 369 -25.11 -7.91 -4.11
CA GLU A 369 -25.00 -8.36 -5.50
C GLU A 369 -24.67 -7.20 -6.43
N ALA A 370 -25.34 -6.06 -6.29
CA ALA A 370 -25.09 -4.88 -7.11
C ALA A 370 -23.66 -4.35 -6.91
N THR A 371 -23.17 -4.33 -5.66
CA THR A 371 -21.80 -3.90 -5.34
C THR A 371 -20.77 -4.80 -6.02
N ILE A 372 -20.95 -6.12 -5.93
CA ILE A 372 -20.03 -7.07 -6.56
C ILE A 372 -20.13 -6.99 -8.08
N LEU A 373 -21.32 -6.88 -8.66
CA LEU A 373 -21.50 -6.76 -10.10
C LEU A 373 -20.88 -5.46 -10.65
N THR A 374 -20.97 -4.35 -9.91
CA THR A 374 -20.27 -3.09 -10.22
C THR A 374 -18.76 -3.27 -10.13
N TYR A 375 -18.26 -3.98 -9.12
CA TYR A 375 -16.84 -4.29 -9.00
C TYR A 375 -16.35 -5.19 -10.14
N ILE A 376 -17.09 -6.26 -10.49
CA ILE A 376 -16.82 -7.12 -11.64
C ILE A 376 -16.80 -6.29 -12.94
N PHE A 377 -17.73 -5.35 -13.11
CA PHE A 377 -17.73 -4.47 -14.28
C PHE A 377 -16.42 -3.69 -14.42
N THR A 378 -15.88 -3.13 -13.34
CA THR A 378 -14.62 -2.36 -13.40
C THR A 378 -13.44 -3.24 -13.84
N TRP A 379 -13.40 -4.50 -13.40
CA TRP A 379 -12.40 -5.46 -13.84
C TRP A 379 -12.60 -5.91 -15.29
N LEU A 380 -13.84 -6.09 -15.74
CA LEU A 380 -14.15 -6.41 -17.12
C LEU A 380 -13.76 -5.26 -18.07
N LEU A 381 -14.02 -4.02 -17.67
CA LEU A 381 -13.62 -2.86 -18.45
C LEU A 381 -12.09 -2.71 -18.49
N ALA A 382 -11.40 -2.93 -17.37
CA ALA A 382 -9.94 -2.95 -17.33
C ALA A 382 -9.36 -4.04 -18.24
N ASP A 383 -9.99 -5.22 -18.28
CA ASP A 383 -9.62 -6.32 -19.17
C ASP A 383 -9.83 -5.95 -20.65
N GLU A 384 -10.96 -5.33 -21.00
CA GLU A 384 -11.22 -4.88 -22.38
C GLU A 384 -10.27 -3.76 -22.82
N MET A 385 -9.86 -2.90 -21.88
CA MET A 385 -9.01 -1.75 -22.15
C MET A 385 -7.51 -2.06 -22.01
N ALA A 386 -7.10 -3.29 -21.70
CA ALA A 386 -5.71 -3.65 -21.40
C ALA A 386 -4.72 -3.26 -22.52
N GLU A 387 -5.10 -3.47 -23.79
CA GLU A 387 -4.26 -3.07 -24.93
C GLU A 387 -4.11 -1.54 -25.03
N TYR A 388 -5.19 -0.80 -24.79
CA TYR A 388 -5.12 0.67 -24.74
C TYR A 388 -4.24 1.12 -23.57
N ALA A 389 -4.42 0.54 -22.38
CA ALA A 389 -3.64 0.83 -21.19
C ALA A 389 -2.14 0.65 -21.41
N TYR A 390 -1.77 -0.39 -22.17
CA TYR A 390 -0.38 -0.64 -22.53
C TYR A 390 0.19 0.49 -23.38
N TYR A 391 -0.43 0.82 -24.51
CA TYR A 391 0.07 1.88 -25.39
C TYR A 391 0.00 3.27 -24.75
N THR A 392 -1.07 3.59 -24.03
CA THR A 392 -1.19 4.89 -23.36
C THR A 392 -0.19 5.01 -22.21
N GLY A 393 -0.03 3.96 -21.40
CA GLY A 393 0.90 3.94 -20.28
C GLY A 393 2.35 4.15 -20.73
N LEU A 394 2.75 3.51 -21.83
CA LEU A 394 4.02 3.78 -22.49
C LEU A 394 4.11 5.26 -22.89
N ALA A 395 3.08 5.80 -23.54
CA ALA A 395 3.04 7.20 -23.96
C ALA A 395 2.97 8.23 -22.81
N GLY A 396 3.04 7.83 -21.53
CA GLY A 396 2.93 8.72 -20.38
C GLY A 396 1.49 9.22 -20.16
N LEU A 397 0.51 8.40 -20.51
CA LEU A 397 -0.92 8.59 -20.29
C LEU A 397 -1.46 7.43 -19.46
N HIS A 398 -1.89 7.74 -18.26
CA HIS A 398 -2.43 6.79 -17.31
C HIS A 398 -3.93 7.01 -17.18
N TYR A 399 -4.65 5.90 -17.01
CA TYR A 399 -6.02 5.96 -16.58
C TYR A 399 -6.28 4.89 -15.52
N SER A 400 -7.29 5.14 -14.70
CA SER A 400 -7.80 4.17 -13.76
C SER A 400 -9.32 4.19 -13.76
N VAL A 401 -9.93 3.03 -13.54
CA VAL A 401 -11.37 2.89 -13.34
C VAL A 401 -11.61 2.05 -12.10
N HIS A 402 -12.37 2.60 -11.16
CA HIS A 402 -12.64 1.93 -9.89
C HIS A 402 -14.11 2.03 -9.52
N ALA A 403 -14.61 1.02 -8.80
CA ALA A 403 -15.92 1.09 -8.16
C ALA A 403 -15.81 2.05 -6.98
N SER A 404 -16.77 2.98 -6.89
CA SER A 404 -16.90 3.90 -5.76
C SER A 404 -18.19 3.58 -4.99
N LYS A 405 -18.37 4.20 -3.82
CA LYS A 405 -19.61 4.04 -3.04
C LYS A 405 -20.86 4.49 -3.80
N ASP A 406 -20.69 5.42 -4.74
CA ASP A 406 -21.78 6.07 -5.46
C ASP A 406 -21.90 5.56 -6.91
N GLY A 407 -20.97 4.73 -7.39
CA GLY A 407 -20.94 4.24 -8.76
C GLY A 407 -19.53 3.93 -9.25
N LEU A 408 -19.06 4.70 -10.23
CA LEU A 408 -17.77 4.49 -10.88
C LEU A 408 -16.94 5.78 -10.85
N GLU A 409 -15.64 5.64 -10.66
CA GLU A 409 -14.70 6.74 -10.77
C GLU A 409 -13.70 6.44 -11.89
N VAL A 410 -13.50 7.41 -12.77
CA VAL A 410 -12.52 7.35 -13.86
C VAL A 410 -11.55 8.51 -13.68
N VAL A 411 -10.26 8.19 -13.62
CA VAL A 411 -9.18 9.17 -13.60
C VAL A 411 -8.37 8.99 -14.87
N VAL A 412 -8.07 10.09 -15.57
CA VAL A 412 -7.18 10.11 -16.73
C VAL A 412 -6.16 11.22 -16.53
N GLU A 413 -4.88 10.88 -16.61
CA GLU A 413 -3.78 11.79 -16.29
C GLU A 413 -2.57 11.55 -17.19
N GLY A 414 -1.80 12.60 -17.46
CA GLY A 414 -0.58 12.50 -18.26
C GLY A 414 -0.41 13.66 -19.24
N TYR A 415 0.28 13.42 -20.35
CA TYR A 415 0.50 14.45 -21.38
C TYR A 415 -0.79 14.87 -22.09
N HIS A 416 -1.01 16.17 -22.22
CA HIS A 416 -2.30 16.72 -22.65
C HIS A 416 -2.71 16.38 -24.11
N ASP A 417 -1.76 16.10 -25.02
CA ASP A 417 -1.98 15.89 -26.47
C ASP A 417 -3.08 14.84 -26.76
N LYS A 418 -2.97 13.63 -26.20
CA LYS A 418 -3.95 12.54 -26.43
C LYS A 418 -4.90 12.28 -25.25
N LEU A 419 -4.82 13.11 -24.20
CA LEU A 419 -5.58 12.90 -22.97
C LEU A 419 -7.09 12.97 -23.20
N MET A 420 -7.56 13.99 -23.92
CA MET A 420 -9.01 14.18 -24.19
C MET A 420 -9.58 13.02 -25.01
N SER A 421 -8.90 12.63 -26.10
CA SER A 421 -9.33 11.52 -26.94
C SER A 421 -9.36 10.19 -26.18
N LEU A 422 -8.44 9.98 -25.24
CA LEU A 422 -8.45 8.79 -24.38
C LEU A 422 -9.67 8.80 -23.44
N THR A 423 -9.96 9.95 -22.82
CA THR A 423 -11.15 10.10 -21.97
C THR A 423 -12.43 9.85 -22.75
N GLU A 424 -12.59 10.45 -23.93
CA GLU A 424 -13.74 10.22 -24.82
C GLU A 424 -13.89 8.72 -25.13
N LYS A 425 -12.78 8.05 -25.46
CA LYS A 425 -12.79 6.61 -25.77
C LYS A 425 -13.19 5.75 -24.57
N LEU A 426 -12.72 6.09 -23.37
CA LEU A 426 -13.09 5.38 -22.14
C LEU A 426 -14.60 5.50 -21.88
N VAL A 427 -15.17 6.70 -22.02
CA VAL A 427 -16.62 6.91 -21.83
C VAL A 427 -17.43 6.17 -22.89
N GLU A 428 -17.00 6.19 -24.16
CA GLU A 428 -17.61 5.36 -25.21
C GLU A 428 -17.59 3.88 -24.84
N LYS A 429 -16.47 3.38 -24.32
CA LYS A 429 -16.32 1.97 -23.94
C LYS A 429 -17.19 1.59 -22.76
N ILE A 430 -17.35 2.47 -21.77
CA ILE A 430 -18.26 2.26 -20.64
C ILE A 430 -19.71 2.11 -21.13
N VAL A 431 -20.18 3.02 -21.98
CA VAL A 431 -21.59 3.04 -22.42
C VAL A 431 -21.91 1.94 -23.43
N ASN A 432 -20.91 1.51 -24.22
CA ASN A 432 -21.07 0.49 -25.27
C ASN A 432 -20.56 -0.89 -24.85
N PHE A 433 -20.23 -1.10 -23.58
CA PHE A 433 -19.61 -2.34 -23.10
C PHE A 433 -20.47 -3.57 -23.43
N GLN A 434 -19.84 -4.61 -23.97
CA GLN A 434 -20.49 -5.88 -24.27
C GLN A 434 -19.77 -7.01 -23.55
N MET A 435 -20.48 -7.64 -22.62
CA MET A 435 -19.95 -8.75 -21.85
C MET A 435 -19.73 -9.97 -22.77
N LYS A 436 -18.52 -10.55 -22.70
CA LYS A 436 -18.21 -11.86 -23.25
C LYS A 436 -18.17 -12.88 -22.13
N GLU A 437 -18.82 -14.02 -22.33
CA GLU A 437 -19.08 -15.01 -21.26
C GLU A 437 -17.79 -15.66 -20.73
N ASP A 438 -16.83 -15.92 -21.62
CA ASP A 438 -15.49 -16.41 -21.30
C ASP A 438 -14.69 -15.40 -20.46
N ARG A 439 -14.76 -14.10 -20.81
CA ARG A 439 -14.11 -13.03 -20.05
C ARG A 439 -14.77 -12.81 -18.69
N PHE A 440 -16.10 -12.96 -18.61
CA PHE A 440 -16.82 -12.93 -17.34
C PHE A 440 -16.36 -14.03 -16.39
N ALA A 441 -16.29 -15.28 -16.86
CA ALA A 441 -15.83 -16.39 -16.04
C ALA A 441 -14.39 -16.16 -15.51
N PHE A 442 -13.51 -15.69 -16.38
CA PHE A 442 -12.13 -15.34 -16.05
C PHE A 442 -12.05 -14.24 -14.97
N VAL A 443 -12.78 -13.13 -15.15
CA VAL A 443 -12.82 -12.04 -14.16
C VAL A 443 -13.47 -12.48 -12.85
N LYS A 444 -14.55 -13.29 -12.91
CA LYS A 444 -15.21 -13.82 -11.72
C LYS A 444 -14.25 -14.66 -10.87
N GLU A 445 -13.46 -15.55 -11.49
CA GLU A 445 -12.43 -16.33 -10.77
C GLU A 445 -11.46 -15.41 -10.02
N LYS A 446 -10.99 -14.34 -10.67
CA LYS A 446 -10.10 -13.35 -10.06
C LYS A 446 -10.77 -12.62 -8.89
N VAL A 447 -12.03 -12.21 -9.03
CA VAL A 447 -12.79 -11.54 -7.96
C VAL A 447 -13.02 -12.49 -6.79
N VAL A 448 -13.40 -13.75 -7.03
CA VAL A 448 -13.53 -14.80 -5.99
C VAL A 448 -12.23 -14.96 -5.23
N ARG A 449 -11.10 -15.09 -5.92
CA ARG A 449 -9.78 -15.22 -5.30
C ARG A 449 -9.42 -13.98 -4.48
N ASN A 450 -9.69 -12.78 -4.99
CA ASN A 450 -9.43 -11.53 -4.28
C ASN A 450 -10.21 -11.44 -2.97
N TYR A 451 -11.51 -11.74 -3.01
CA TYR A 451 -12.37 -11.77 -1.81
C TYR A 451 -11.94 -12.87 -0.83
N ALA A 452 -11.63 -14.07 -1.31
CA ALA A 452 -11.12 -15.15 -0.47
C ALA A 452 -9.79 -14.76 0.20
N ASN A 453 -8.91 -14.07 -0.52
CA ASN A 453 -7.62 -13.61 0.01
C ASN A 453 -7.74 -12.49 1.05
N MET A 454 -8.89 -11.80 1.15
CA MET A 454 -9.13 -10.83 2.23
C MET A 454 -9.07 -11.48 3.61
N ARG A 455 -9.30 -12.80 3.74
CA ARG A 455 -9.14 -13.51 5.02
C ARG A 455 -7.69 -13.48 5.55
N PHE A 456 -6.71 -13.36 4.65
CA PHE A 456 -5.28 -13.28 4.99
C PHE A 456 -4.81 -11.84 5.25
N MET A 457 -5.73 -10.87 5.27
CA MET A 457 -5.44 -9.52 5.74
C MET A 457 -4.93 -9.59 7.17
N GLN A 458 -3.85 -8.86 7.48
CA GLN A 458 -3.31 -8.82 8.83
C GLN A 458 -4.34 -8.24 9.83
N PRO A 459 -4.36 -8.68 11.09
CA PRO A 459 -5.38 -8.28 12.07
C PRO A 459 -5.52 -6.77 12.27
N HIS A 460 -4.42 -6.00 12.17
CA HIS A 460 -4.52 -4.54 12.20
C HIS A 460 -5.37 -4.01 11.04
N GLY A 461 -5.18 -4.50 9.82
CA GLY A 461 -5.99 -4.13 8.65
C GLY A 461 -7.45 -4.52 8.81
N GLN A 462 -7.73 -5.68 9.43
CA GLN A 462 -9.10 -6.10 9.74
C GLN A 462 -9.77 -5.13 10.71
N ALA A 463 -9.08 -4.68 11.75
CA ALA A 463 -9.62 -3.70 12.70
C ALA A 463 -10.02 -2.37 11.99
N HIS A 464 -9.21 -1.90 11.03
CA HIS A 464 -9.55 -0.72 10.23
C HIS A 464 -10.78 -0.94 9.36
N TYR A 465 -10.86 -2.10 8.72
CA TYR A 465 -11.97 -2.50 7.87
C TYR A 465 -13.28 -2.52 8.68
N GLU A 466 -13.28 -3.11 9.87
CA GLU A 466 -14.44 -3.16 10.75
C GLU A 466 -14.86 -1.78 11.25
N ILE A 467 -13.93 -0.91 11.65
CA ILE A 467 -14.25 0.47 12.04
C ILE A 467 -14.95 1.20 10.88
N ASN A 468 -14.40 1.10 9.67
CA ASN A 468 -15.00 1.71 8.48
C ASN A 468 -16.40 1.14 8.20
N HIS A 469 -16.56 -0.19 8.31
CA HIS A 469 -17.83 -0.85 8.10
C HIS A 469 -18.86 -0.40 9.13
N ILE A 470 -18.53 -0.38 10.42
CA ILE A 470 -19.43 0.03 11.50
C ILE A 470 -19.90 1.47 11.31
N LEU A 471 -18.98 2.40 11.00
CA LEU A 471 -19.30 3.81 10.91
C LEU A 471 -20.02 4.19 9.61
N SER A 472 -19.72 3.53 8.49
CA SER A 472 -20.27 3.88 7.17
C SER A 472 -21.72 3.40 6.97
N HIS A 473 -22.58 4.29 6.48
CA HIS A 473 -23.89 3.93 5.97
C HIS A 473 -23.79 3.30 4.57
N GLY A 474 -24.64 2.30 4.27
CA GLY A 474 -24.66 1.65 2.96
C GLY A 474 -23.44 0.79 2.61
N ALA A 475 -22.60 0.45 3.59
CA ALA A 475 -21.48 -0.47 3.43
C ALA A 475 -21.91 -1.92 3.73
N TRP A 476 -21.68 -2.82 2.77
CA TRP A 476 -21.90 -4.27 2.91
C TRP A 476 -20.69 -4.94 3.56
N HIS A 477 -20.92 -5.90 4.45
CA HIS A 477 -19.86 -6.65 5.09
C HIS A 477 -19.28 -7.70 4.12
N LEU A 478 -17.99 -8.01 4.28
CA LEU A 478 -17.25 -9.01 3.51
C LEU A 478 -17.98 -10.35 3.48
N THR A 479 -18.56 -10.78 4.60
CA THR A 479 -19.34 -12.02 4.68
C THR A 479 -20.59 -11.96 3.79
N GLU A 480 -21.33 -10.85 3.79
CA GLU A 480 -22.50 -10.66 2.93
C GLU A 480 -22.11 -10.72 1.45
N CYS A 481 -20.97 -10.12 1.09
CA CYS A 481 -20.44 -10.22 -0.26
C CYS A 481 -20.00 -11.65 -0.62
N LEU A 482 -19.32 -12.34 0.29
CA LEU A 482 -18.89 -13.73 0.08
C LEU A 482 -20.07 -14.70 -0.06
N ASP A 483 -21.19 -14.45 0.63
CA ASP A 483 -22.39 -15.28 0.58
C ASP A 483 -23.08 -15.21 -0.79
N VAL A 484 -23.08 -14.04 -1.44
CA VAL A 484 -23.73 -13.85 -2.74
C VAL A 484 -22.79 -14.11 -3.93
N LEU A 485 -21.48 -14.02 -3.74
CA LEU A 485 -20.50 -14.15 -4.83
C LEU A 485 -20.60 -15.49 -5.61
N PRO A 486 -20.89 -16.65 -4.98
CA PRO A 486 -21.08 -17.91 -5.71
C PRO A 486 -22.24 -17.87 -6.71
N SER A 487 -23.35 -17.19 -6.38
CA SER A 487 -24.58 -17.17 -7.18
C SER A 487 -24.53 -16.19 -8.37
N ILE A 488 -23.58 -15.27 -8.40
CA ILE A 488 -23.42 -14.29 -9.47
C ILE A 488 -22.90 -14.97 -10.75
N ASP A 489 -23.66 -14.95 -11.83
CA ASP A 489 -23.27 -15.48 -13.13
C ASP A 489 -23.34 -14.42 -14.25
N ALA A 490 -22.99 -14.83 -15.47
CA ALA A 490 -22.99 -13.96 -16.65
C ALA A 490 -24.40 -13.42 -16.96
N GLN A 491 -25.44 -14.20 -16.65
CA GLN A 491 -26.83 -13.78 -16.83
C GLN A 491 -27.22 -12.69 -15.84
N ALA A 492 -26.83 -12.82 -14.56
CA ALA A 492 -27.03 -11.80 -13.54
C ALA A 492 -26.38 -10.48 -13.95
N PHE A 493 -25.15 -10.53 -14.49
CA PHE A 493 -24.49 -9.35 -15.03
C PHE A 493 -25.23 -8.74 -16.21
N THR A 494 -25.65 -9.55 -17.18
CA THR A 494 -26.37 -9.10 -18.39
C THR A 494 -27.68 -8.39 -18.03
N VAL A 495 -28.38 -8.85 -16.98
CA VAL A 495 -29.60 -8.19 -16.46
C VAL A 495 -29.27 -6.92 -15.67
N PHE A 496 -28.19 -6.93 -14.90
CA PHE A 496 -27.80 -5.81 -14.04
C PHE A 496 -27.22 -4.63 -14.82
N PHE A 497 -26.38 -4.87 -15.82
CA PHE A 497 -25.60 -3.82 -16.47
C PHE A 497 -26.46 -2.71 -17.11
N PRO A 498 -27.56 -3.01 -17.83
CA PRO A 498 -28.51 -1.98 -18.28
C PRO A 498 -29.13 -1.17 -17.14
N ARG A 499 -29.36 -1.78 -15.96
CA ARG A 499 -29.89 -1.08 -14.78
C ARG A 499 -28.86 -0.12 -14.20
N LEU A 500 -27.59 -0.55 -14.11
CA LEU A 500 -26.48 0.30 -13.68
C LEU A 500 -26.40 1.60 -14.52
N LEU A 501 -26.52 1.47 -15.85
CA LEU A 501 -26.46 2.60 -16.78
C LEU A 501 -27.78 3.40 -16.86
N SER A 502 -28.90 2.89 -16.34
CA SER A 502 -30.21 3.49 -16.55
C SER A 502 -30.34 4.93 -16.03
N ARG A 503 -29.60 5.25 -14.96
CA ARG A 503 -29.57 6.59 -14.35
C ARG A 503 -28.15 6.96 -13.94
N MET A 504 -27.62 8.04 -14.51
CA MET A 504 -26.25 8.48 -14.25
C MET A 504 -26.14 10.00 -14.14
N PHE A 505 -25.33 10.46 -13.21
CA PHE A 505 -24.90 11.86 -13.09
C PHE A 505 -23.37 11.93 -12.98
N VAL A 506 -22.73 12.78 -13.79
CA VAL A 506 -21.27 12.90 -13.83
C VAL A 506 -20.82 14.20 -13.15
N GLU A 507 -20.10 14.07 -12.04
CA GLU A 507 -19.33 15.21 -11.51
C GLU A 507 -17.90 15.08 -12.00
N ALA A 508 -17.37 16.14 -12.61
CA ALA A 508 -16.09 16.12 -13.30
C ALA A 508 -15.18 17.25 -12.82
N LEU A 509 -13.88 16.98 -12.77
CA LEU A 509 -12.84 17.99 -12.58
C LEU A 509 -11.79 17.86 -13.69
N VAL A 510 -11.57 18.94 -14.44
CA VAL A 510 -10.58 19.01 -15.52
C VAL A 510 -9.59 20.13 -15.24
N GLY A 511 -8.29 19.87 -15.38
CA GLY A 511 -7.26 20.89 -15.19
C GLY A 511 -5.89 20.52 -15.74
N GLY A 512 -4.92 21.42 -15.52
CA GLY A 512 -3.58 21.33 -16.12
C GLY A 512 -3.46 22.11 -17.43
N ASN A 513 -2.70 21.58 -18.39
CA ASN A 513 -2.45 22.19 -19.71
C ASN A 513 -3.63 22.01 -20.69
N VAL A 514 -4.81 22.48 -20.27
CA VAL A 514 -6.09 22.33 -21.00
C VAL A 514 -6.82 23.67 -20.98
N THR A 515 -7.39 24.06 -22.11
CA THR A 515 -8.22 25.27 -22.23
C THR A 515 -9.64 25.05 -21.72
N ARG A 516 -10.32 26.14 -21.36
CA ARG A 516 -11.74 26.10 -20.96
C ARG A 516 -12.63 25.51 -22.06
N SER A 517 -12.31 25.82 -23.33
CA SER A 517 -13.05 25.30 -24.48
C SER A 517 -12.90 23.79 -24.58
N GLU A 518 -11.68 23.25 -24.50
CA GLU A 518 -11.42 21.81 -24.57
C GLU A 518 -12.14 21.06 -23.44
N ALA A 519 -12.06 21.54 -22.20
CA ALA A 519 -12.77 20.93 -21.08
C ALA A 519 -14.30 20.94 -21.29
N THR A 520 -14.84 22.02 -21.86
CA THR A 520 -16.27 22.14 -22.16
C THR A 520 -16.69 21.19 -23.28
N THR A 521 -15.89 21.09 -24.34
CA THR A 521 -16.12 20.18 -25.47
C THR A 521 -16.09 18.72 -25.03
N LEU A 522 -15.11 18.32 -24.21
CA LEU A 522 -15.05 16.98 -23.63
C LEU A 522 -16.35 16.67 -22.87
N MET A 523 -16.80 17.56 -21.99
CA MET A 523 -18.00 17.32 -21.20
C MET A 523 -19.27 17.27 -22.06
N GLN A 524 -19.35 18.07 -23.13
CA GLN A 524 -20.42 17.96 -24.12
C GLN A 524 -20.42 16.58 -24.79
N HIS A 525 -19.26 16.08 -25.21
CA HIS A 525 -19.13 14.75 -25.79
C HIS A 525 -19.56 13.64 -24.82
N VAL A 526 -19.17 13.73 -23.55
CA VAL A 526 -19.58 12.79 -22.51
C VAL A 526 -21.10 12.82 -22.30
N GLU A 527 -21.71 14.00 -22.21
CA GLU A 527 -23.17 14.13 -22.09
C GLU A 527 -23.90 13.56 -23.31
N GLU A 528 -23.42 13.83 -24.52
CA GLU A 528 -23.98 13.29 -25.75
C GLU A 528 -23.86 11.76 -25.79
N THR A 529 -22.70 11.22 -25.44
CA THR A 529 -22.44 9.77 -25.40
C THR A 529 -23.37 9.07 -24.40
N LEU A 530 -23.55 9.65 -23.21
CA LEU A 530 -24.50 9.13 -22.22
C LEU A 530 -25.94 9.17 -22.75
N SER A 531 -26.36 10.28 -23.36
CA SER A 531 -27.73 10.44 -23.87
C SER A 531 -28.08 9.52 -25.05
N LYS A 532 -27.08 9.16 -25.87
CA LYS A 532 -27.23 8.37 -27.11
C LYS A 532 -26.80 6.91 -26.95
N GLY A 533 -26.53 6.44 -25.73
CA GLY A 533 -26.06 5.09 -25.48
C GLY A 533 -26.95 4.01 -26.09
N PRO A 534 -26.39 2.97 -26.76
CA PRO A 534 -27.18 2.01 -27.52
C PRO A 534 -27.90 0.98 -26.64
N LEU A 535 -27.40 0.74 -25.42
CA LEU A 535 -27.95 -0.26 -24.50
C LEU A 535 -29.21 0.25 -23.79
N VAL A 536 -29.16 1.48 -23.27
CA VAL A 536 -30.27 2.12 -22.55
C VAL A 536 -30.21 3.63 -22.81
N SER A 537 -31.35 4.27 -23.00
CA SER A 537 -31.46 5.72 -22.95
C SER A 537 -31.23 6.20 -21.51
N ILE A 538 -29.97 6.53 -21.20
CA ILE A 538 -29.53 6.97 -19.87
C ILE A 538 -30.28 8.24 -19.50
N ARG A 539 -30.79 8.29 -18.26
CA ARG A 539 -31.49 9.47 -17.73
C ARG A 539 -30.68 10.08 -16.59
N ALA A 540 -30.84 11.38 -16.39
CA ALA A 540 -30.38 12.00 -15.15
C ALA A 540 -31.15 11.40 -13.95
N PRO A 541 -30.48 11.02 -12.86
CA PRO A 541 -31.16 10.73 -11.60
C PRO A 541 -31.89 11.98 -11.11
N SER A 542 -33.05 11.79 -10.50
CA SER A 542 -33.67 12.89 -9.74
C SER A 542 -32.83 13.20 -8.50
N PHE A 543 -32.96 14.40 -7.95
CA PHE A 543 -32.18 14.81 -6.77
C PHE A 543 -32.28 13.80 -5.61
N SER A 544 -33.48 13.30 -5.31
CA SER A 544 -33.71 12.30 -4.25
C SER A 544 -33.17 10.90 -4.54
N GLN A 545 -32.69 10.65 -5.77
CA GLN A 545 -32.04 9.40 -6.15
C GLN A 545 -30.51 9.52 -6.10
N MET A 546 -29.96 10.71 -5.88
CA MET A 546 -28.53 10.88 -5.75
C MET A 546 -28.04 10.11 -4.51
N PRO A 547 -26.98 9.28 -4.63
CA PRO A 547 -26.41 8.57 -3.50
C PRO A 547 -26.04 9.54 -2.36
N GLU A 548 -26.47 9.20 -1.15
CA GLU A 548 -26.15 9.99 0.04
C GLU A 548 -25.02 9.33 0.84
N ARG A 549 -23.92 10.04 1.03
CA ARG A 549 -22.86 9.60 1.95
C ARG A 549 -23.22 10.00 3.37
N ARG A 550 -23.33 9.02 4.25
CA ARG A 550 -23.66 9.21 5.66
C ARG A 550 -22.70 8.42 6.55
N ILE A 551 -22.33 9.03 7.67
CA ILE A 551 -21.42 8.45 8.65
C ILE A 551 -22.04 8.55 10.03
N MET A 552 -21.88 7.49 10.82
CA MET A 552 -22.48 7.38 12.15
C MET A 552 -21.97 8.48 13.08
N CYS A 553 -22.88 9.09 13.84
CA CYS A 553 -22.58 9.98 14.94
C CYS A 553 -22.55 9.18 16.24
N LEU A 554 -21.36 8.94 16.78
CA LEU A 554 -21.21 8.32 18.09
C LEU A 554 -21.70 9.29 19.18
N GLU A 555 -22.40 8.74 20.16
CA GLU A 555 -22.90 9.51 21.31
C GLU A 555 -21.74 10.02 22.18
N ALA A 556 -21.86 11.28 22.61
CA ALA A 556 -20.87 11.93 23.46
C ALA A 556 -20.82 11.28 24.86
N GLY A 557 -19.61 11.00 25.35
CA GLY A 557 -19.37 10.33 26.61
C GLY A 557 -19.55 8.80 26.55
N THR A 558 -19.81 8.23 25.38
CA THR A 558 -20.04 6.79 25.22
C THR A 558 -18.81 6.09 24.62
N GLU A 559 -18.54 4.89 25.11
CA GLU A 559 -17.49 4.01 24.60
C GLU A 559 -18.12 2.74 24.06
N TRP A 560 -17.84 2.44 22.78
CA TRP A 560 -18.35 1.27 22.09
C TRP A 560 -17.25 0.24 21.89
N LEU A 561 -17.58 -1.03 22.10
CA LEU A 561 -16.66 -2.16 21.94
C LEU A 561 -17.24 -3.18 20.96
N TYR A 562 -16.46 -3.54 19.93
CA TYR A 562 -16.80 -4.62 19.00
C TYR A 562 -15.72 -5.72 19.04
N PRO A 563 -15.95 -6.83 19.76
CA PRO A 563 -15.04 -7.97 19.78
C PRO A 563 -15.37 -8.95 18.65
N THR A 564 -14.38 -9.26 17.81
CA THR A 564 -14.51 -10.18 16.68
C THR A 564 -13.33 -11.13 16.56
N ALA A 565 -13.57 -12.30 15.97
CA ALA A 565 -12.47 -13.21 15.61
C ALA A 565 -11.78 -12.69 14.35
N GLY A 566 -10.47 -12.94 14.24
CA GLY A 566 -9.76 -12.72 12.98
C GLY A 566 -10.34 -13.57 11.86
N PHE A 567 -10.33 -13.05 10.63
CA PHE A 567 -10.85 -13.78 9.46
C PHE A 567 -10.06 -15.06 9.14
N ASN A 568 -8.80 -15.14 9.56
CA ASN A 568 -7.97 -16.33 9.45
C ASN A 568 -7.80 -16.97 10.84
N PRO A 569 -8.39 -18.16 11.09
CA PRO A 569 -8.23 -18.88 12.34
C PRO A 569 -6.79 -19.30 12.65
N ASP A 570 -5.90 -19.36 11.65
CA ASP A 570 -4.51 -19.74 11.84
C ASP A 570 -3.60 -18.56 12.18
N ASP A 571 -4.08 -17.31 12.11
CA ASP A 571 -3.27 -16.15 12.46
C ASP A 571 -3.12 -16.03 13.98
N GLU A 572 -1.88 -16.11 14.46
CA GLU A 572 -1.57 -15.97 15.88
C GLU A 572 -1.69 -14.53 16.38
N ASN A 573 -1.60 -13.54 15.47
CA ASN A 573 -1.66 -12.13 15.83
C ASN A 573 -3.09 -11.73 16.21
N SER A 574 -3.18 -10.87 17.22
CA SER A 574 -4.37 -10.10 17.54
C SER A 574 -4.11 -8.61 17.28
N ALA A 575 -5.17 -7.83 17.12
CA ALA A 575 -5.05 -6.39 17.02
C ALA A 575 -6.20 -5.66 17.71
N VAL A 576 -5.90 -4.44 18.17
CA VAL A 576 -6.91 -3.46 18.56
C VAL A 576 -6.87 -2.30 17.59
N GLY A 577 -8.04 -1.84 17.13
CA GLY A 577 -8.22 -0.58 16.43
C GLY A 577 -9.13 0.32 17.25
N ILE A 578 -8.69 1.52 17.59
CA ILE A 578 -9.47 2.48 18.38
C ILE A 578 -9.65 3.74 17.56
N PHE A 579 -10.90 4.20 17.43
CA PHE A 579 -11.23 5.46 16.79
C PHE A 579 -11.91 6.40 17.79
N PHE A 580 -11.27 7.53 18.05
CA PHE A 580 -11.85 8.65 18.78
C PHE A 580 -12.47 9.63 17.79
N GLN A 581 -13.78 9.58 17.64
CA GLN A 581 -14.50 10.50 16.76
C GLN A 581 -14.46 11.90 17.37
N ALA A 582 -13.82 12.86 16.69
CA ALA A 582 -13.74 14.24 17.18
C ALA A 582 -14.98 15.02 16.75
N GLU A 583 -14.92 15.70 15.61
CA GLU A 583 -15.99 16.56 15.12
C GLU A 583 -16.08 16.56 13.59
N ARG A 584 -17.13 17.24 13.10
CA ARG A 584 -17.25 17.60 11.70
C ARG A 584 -16.07 18.47 11.28
N ASP A 585 -15.69 18.32 10.02
CA ASP A 585 -14.63 19.07 9.38
C ASP A 585 -14.79 20.59 9.61
N CYS A 586 -13.86 21.17 10.36
CA CYS A 586 -13.76 22.61 10.59
C CYS A 586 -12.31 22.99 10.89
N SER A 587 -11.85 24.12 10.35
CA SER A 587 -10.42 24.46 10.36
C SER A 587 -9.80 24.43 11.76
N ARG A 588 -10.49 24.98 12.77
CA ARG A 588 -10.00 24.98 14.17
C ARG A 588 -9.92 23.58 14.78
N SER A 589 -10.95 22.74 14.63
CA SER A 589 -10.89 21.38 15.19
C SER A 589 -9.90 20.50 14.44
N ASN A 590 -9.73 20.71 13.13
CA ASN A 590 -8.76 19.98 12.32
C ASN A 590 -7.35 20.24 12.83
N VAL A 591 -6.96 21.52 12.97
CA VAL A 591 -5.61 21.84 13.45
C VAL A 591 -5.37 21.42 14.91
N LEU A 592 -6.39 21.44 15.77
CA LEU A 592 -6.28 20.91 17.14
C LEU A 592 -6.06 19.39 17.14
N LEU A 593 -6.80 18.66 16.31
CA LEU A 593 -6.67 17.22 16.15
C LEU A 593 -5.28 16.84 15.61
N GLU A 594 -4.80 17.57 14.61
CA GLU A 594 -3.47 17.37 14.02
C GLU A 594 -2.35 17.69 15.02
N LEU A 595 -2.48 18.79 15.76
CA LEU A 595 -1.51 19.18 16.78
C LEU A 595 -1.47 18.15 17.92
N PHE A 596 -2.63 17.67 18.38
CA PHE A 596 -2.73 16.56 19.33
C PHE A 596 -2.03 15.31 18.81
N THR A 597 -2.34 14.91 17.58
CA THR A 597 -1.79 13.71 16.95
C THR A 597 -0.28 13.81 16.85
N MET A 598 0.26 14.92 16.35
CA MET A 598 1.70 15.14 16.21
C MET A 598 2.42 15.12 17.56
N THR A 599 1.82 15.72 18.60
CA THR A 599 2.39 15.76 19.95
C THR A 599 2.37 14.38 20.63
N ALA A 600 1.29 13.62 20.44
CA ALA A 600 1.13 12.31 21.08
C ALA A 600 1.91 11.18 20.39
N LYS A 601 2.13 11.28 19.07
CA LYS A 601 2.62 10.16 18.23
C LYS A 601 3.96 9.59 18.69
N GLU A 602 4.97 10.43 18.92
CA GLU A 602 6.31 9.96 19.31
C GLU A 602 6.28 9.28 20.68
N GLN A 603 5.58 9.86 21.65
CA GLN A 603 5.49 9.31 23.00
C GLN A 603 4.66 8.02 23.03
N HIS A 604 3.56 7.97 22.27
CA HIS A 604 2.75 6.77 22.10
C HIS A 604 3.57 5.62 21.52
N PHE A 605 4.32 5.89 20.44
CA PHE A 605 5.23 4.91 19.85
C PHE A 605 6.29 4.47 20.86
N ASN A 606 7.04 5.40 21.45
CA ASN A 606 8.11 5.05 22.39
C ASN A 606 7.60 4.22 23.58
N GLN A 607 6.47 4.61 24.19
CA GLN A 607 5.93 3.90 25.34
C GLN A 607 5.44 2.49 24.96
N LEU A 608 4.54 2.38 23.98
CA LEU A 608 3.87 1.10 23.69
C LEU A 608 4.73 0.17 22.82
N ARG A 609 5.62 0.71 21.97
CA ARG A 609 6.52 -0.05 21.10
C ARG A 609 7.90 -0.29 21.71
N THR A 610 8.59 0.76 22.14
CA THR A 610 10.01 0.66 22.53
C THR A 610 10.16 0.17 23.97
N VAL A 611 9.38 0.72 24.90
CA VAL A 611 9.45 0.40 26.34
C VAL A 611 8.66 -0.86 26.67
N GLU A 612 7.37 -0.90 26.33
CA GLU A 612 6.48 -2.03 26.69
C GLU A 612 6.55 -3.19 25.70
N GLN A 613 7.10 -2.97 24.49
CA GLN A 613 7.29 -3.99 23.46
C GLN A 613 6.01 -4.76 23.11
N LEU A 614 4.85 -4.08 23.07
CA LEU A 614 3.55 -4.73 22.91
C LEU A 614 3.36 -5.39 21.53
N GLY A 615 4.07 -4.93 20.51
CA GLY A 615 4.07 -5.59 19.21
C GLY A 615 4.76 -4.76 18.14
N TYR A 616 4.95 -5.30 16.93
CA TYR A 616 5.70 -4.61 15.86
C TYR A 616 4.99 -3.36 15.34
N PHE A 617 3.68 -3.46 15.19
CA PHE A 617 2.83 -2.41 14.66
C PHE A 617 2.15 -1.68 15.82
N VAL A 618 2.53 -0.42 16.02
CA VAL A 618 1.95 0.50 17.00
C VAL A 618 1.89 1.85 16.31
N ASP A 619 0.70 2.37 16.03
CA ASP A 619 0.55 3.66 15.37
C ASP A 619 -0.60 4.48 15.96
N LEU A 620 -0.44 5.80 15.86
CA LEU A 620 -1.42 6.82 16.25
C LEU A 620 -1.35 7.92 15.20
N TYR A 621 -2.46 8.15 14.51
CA TYR A 621 -2.54 9.10 13.40
C TYR A 621 -3.96 9.64 13.22
N GLU A 622 -4.09 10.72 12.45
CA GLU A 622 -5.39 11.28 12.09
C GLU A 622 -6.09 10.38 11.07
N LYS A 623 -7.38 10.11 11.29
CA LYS A 623 -8.24 9.47 10.31
C LYS A 623 -9.50 10.28 10.09
N HIS A 624 -9.95 10.33 8.84
CA HIS A 624 -11.27 10.83 8.48
C HIS A 624 -12.10 9.74 7.80
N TYR A 625 -13.39 9.74 8.10
CA TYR A 625 -14.41 8.95 7.43
C TYR A 625 -15.48 9.91 6.92
N GLU A 626 -15.60 10.02 5.60
CA GLU A 626 -16.35 11.12 4.97
C GLU A 626 -15.87 12.49 5.49
N ASN A 627 -16.77 13.35 5.96
CA ASN A 627 -16.47 14.68 6.51
C ASN A 627 -16.27 14.70 8.04
N ILE A 628 -16.06 13.54 8.67
CA ILE A 628 -15.82 13.43 10.11
C ILE A 628 -14.40 12.98 10.38
N ARG A 629 -13.72 13.73 11.25
CA ARG A 629 -12.33 13.47 11.63
C ARG A 629 -12.22 12.86 13.02
N GLY A 630 -11.10 12.20 13.28
CA GLY A 630 -10.80 11.62 14.57
C GLY A 630 -9.36 11.11 14.67
N VAL A 631 -9.02 10.60 15.83
CA VAL A 631 -7.73 9.94 16.08
C VAL A 631 -7.94 8.45 15.92
N GLN A 632 -7.12 7.81 15.10
CA GLN A 632 -7.05 6.36 15.03
C GLN A 632 -5.78 5.85 15.67
N ILE A 633 -5.93 4.82 16.50
CA ILE A 633 -4.85 4.06 17.11
C ILE A 633 -4.96 2.62 16.66
N THR A 634 -3.83 2.00 16.33
CA THR A 634 -3.83 0.58 16.01
C THR A 634 -2.58 -0.10 16.55
N ILE A 635 -2.78 -1.23 17.23
CA ILE A 635 -1.71 -2.05 17.80
C ILE A 635 -1.94 -3.50 17.39
N GLN A 636 -0.91 -4.14 16.82
CA GLN A 636 -0.91 -5.58 16.54
C GLN A 636 0.12 -6.29 17.41
N SER A 637 -0.28 -7.40 18.00
CA SER A 637 0.48 -8.12 19.02
C SER A 637 0.26 -9.63 18.89
N THR A 638 1.33 -10.41 19.05
CA THR A 638 1.25 -11.87 19.23
C THR A 638 1.19 -12.29 20.70
N ILE A 639 1.50 -11.40 21.65
CA ILE A 639 1.73 -11.77 23.06
C ILE A 639 0.54 -11.38 23.95
N LYS A 640 -0.05 -10.22 23.66
CA LYS A 640 -1.15 -9.60 24.41
C LYS A 640 -2.41 -9.57 23.56
N ASP A 641 -3.54 -9.85 24.21
CA ASP A 641 -4.86 -9.77 23.60
C ASP A 641 -5.34 -8.31 23.45
N PRO A 642 -6.30 -8.03 22.54
CA PRO A 642 -6.79 -6.68 22.27
C PRO A 642 -7.33 -5.93 23.50
N THR A 643 -7.91 -6.63 24.47
CA THR A 643 -8.45 -6.02 25.69
C THR A 643 -7.33 -5.40 26.51
N HIS A 644 -6.23 -6.13 26.65
CA HIS A 644 -5.04 -5.63 27.32
C HIS A 644 -4.42 -4.44 26.57
N LEU A 645 -4.36 -4.49 25.23
CA LEU A 645 -3.82 -3.41 24.41
C LEU A 645 -4.64 -2.11 24.54
N ASP A 646 -5.97 -2.23 24.59
CA ASP A 646 -6.88 -1.10 24.83
C ASP A 646 -6.61 -0.48 26.22
N GLN A 647 -6.49 -1.31 27.27
CA GLN A 647 -6.14 -0.86 28.62
C GLN A 647 -4.77 -0.15 28.68
N ARG A 648 -3.77 -0.65 27.96
CA ARG A 648 -2.45 0.00 27.88
C ARG A 648 -2.52 1.35 27.15
N THR A 649 -3.41 1.48 26.16
CA THR A 649 -3.68 2.76 25.49
C THR A 649 -4.32 3.78 26.44
N GLU A 650 -5.27 3.35 27.28
CA GLU A 650 -5.85 4.21 28.32
C GLU A 650 -4.80 4.62 29.38
N ALA A 651 -3.95 3.69 29.81
CA ALA A 651 -2.85 3.98 30.72
C ALA A 651 -1.84 4.97 30.12
N PHE A 652 -1.56 4.86 28.81
CA PHE A 652 -0.76 5.83 28.08
C PHE A 652 -1.41 7.22 28.15
N PHE A 653 -2.72 7.36 27.95
CA PHE A 653 -3.36 8.66 28.01
C PHE A 653 -3.35 9.29 29.41
N LEU A 654 -3.44 8.49 30.47
CA LEU A 654 -3.29 9.00 31.85
C LEU A 654 -1.87 9.54 32.10
N MET A 655 -0.85 8.93 31.51
CA MET A 655 0.52 9.43 31.55
C MET A 655 0.65 10.69 30.68
N PHE A 656 0.13 10.65 29.45
CA PHE A 656 0.21 11.74 28.48
C PHE A 656 -0.47 13.01 28.99
N GLU A 657 -1.57 12.90 29.74
CA GLU A 657 -2.21 14.03 30.42
C GLU A 657 -1.21 14.81 31.28
N ARG A 658 -0.37 14.13 32.05
CA ARG A 658 0.61 14.77 32.93
C ARG A 658 1.71 15.47 32.14
N GLU A 659 2.13 14.88 31.03
CA GLU A 659 3.15 15.47 30.16
C GLU A 659 2.59 16.70 29.42
N LEU A 660 1.34 16.63 28.96
CA LEU A 660 0.67 17.76 28.33
C LEU A 660 0.49 18.94 29.31
N GLN A 661 0.23 18.67 30.60
CA GLN A 661 0.17 19.70 31.64
C GLN A 661 1.53 20.34 31.96
N LYS A 662 2.64 19.59 31.81
CA LYS A 662 4.00 20.09 32.02
C LYS A 662 4.57 20.82 30.80
N MET A 663 3.96 20.66 29.64
CA MET A 663 4.41 21.25 28.39
C MET A 663 4.57 22.77 28.53
N THR A 664 5.75 23.27 28.17
CA THR A 664 6.02 24.70 28.21
C THR A 664 5.36 25.40 27.03
N ASP A 665 5.17 26.72 27.12
CA ASP A 665 4.64 27.49 25.98
C ASP A 665 5.60 27.49 24.79
N GLU A 666 6.91 27.29 25.05
CA GLU A 666 7.92 27.19 24.01
C GLU A 666 7.82 25.86 23.26
N ASP A 667 7.63 24.74 23.97
CA ASP A 667 7.41 23.43 23.33
C ASP A 667 6.15 23.44 22.47
N PHE A 668 5.06 24.02 22.99
CA PHE A 668 3.82 24.21 22.22
C PHE A 668 4.06 25.03 20.94
N LYS A 669 4.78 26.16 21.05
CA LYS A 669 5.11 26.99 19.89
C LYS A 669 5.98 26.25 18.88
N ASN A 670 6.92 25.42 19.33
CA ASN A 670 7.74 24.59 18.45
C ASN A 670 6.88 23.58 17.68
N HIS A 671 5.96 22.88 18.37
CA HIS A 671 5.00 22.01 17.70
C HIS A 671 4.12 22.78 16.72
N ALA A 672 3.53 23.91 17.13
CA ALA A 672 2.71 24.73 16.25
C ALA A 672 3.49 25.26 15.03
N ALA A 673 4.77 25.62 15.19
CA ALA A 673 5.62 26.06 14.09
C ALA A 673 5.91 24.93 13.08
N VAL A 674 6.16 23.71 13.57
CA VAL A 674 6.32 22.53 12.68
C VAL A 674 5.04 22.27 11.90
N LEU A 675 3.88 22.29 12.56
CA LEU A 675 2.60 22.09 11.87
C LEU A 675 2.30 23.22 10.87
N LEU A 676 2.68 24.45 11.21
CA LEU A 676 2.55 25.60 10.32
C LEU A 676 3.40 25.42 9.06
N ASP A 677 4.64 24.96 9.19
CA ASP A 677 5.52 24.69 8.05
C ASP A 677 4.95 23.59 7.14
N VAL A 678 4.38 22.53 7.72
CA VAL A 678 3.69 21.47 6.97
C VAL A 678 2.47 22.02 6.22
N LYS A 679 1.63 22.84 6.85
CA LYS A 679 0.44 23.43 6.22
C LYS A 679 0.75 24.47 5.15
N MET A 680 1.87 25.17 5.29
CA MET A 680 2.36 26.17 4.34
C MET A 680 3.14 25.53 3.18
N GLU A 681 3.36 24.21 3.21
CA GLU A 681 4.02 23.52 2.11
C GLU A 681 3.17 23.63 0.84
N LYS A 682 3.80 24.10 -0.23
CA LYS A 682 3.16 24.16 -1.55
C LYS A 682 3.14 22.78 -2.17
N TYR A 683 2.08 22.48 -2.93
CA TYR A 683 2.02 21.30 -3.78
C TYR A 683 3.29 21.17 -4.64
N LYS A 684 3.89 19.99 -4.64
CA LYS A 684 5.15 19.72 -5.34
C LYS A 684 4.93 19.53 -6.84
N ASN A 685 3.77 19.02 -7.22
CA ASN A 685 3.41 18.66 -8.59
C ASN A 685 1.90 18.79 -8.84
N LEU A 686 1.54 18.60 -10.12
CA LEU A 686 0.16 18.67 -10.60
C LEU A 686 -0.79 17.70 -9.88
N TRP A 687 -0.28 16.51 -9.55
CA TRP A 687 -1.07 15.40 -9.01
C TRP A 687 -1.51 15.69 -7.58
N GLU A 688 -0.58 16.12 -6.71
CA GLU A 688 -0.88 16.56 -5.33
C GLU A 688 -1.93 17.67 -5.32
N GLU A 689 -1.79 18.67 -6.21
CA GLU A 689 -2.76 19.76 -6.33
C GLU A 689 -4.15 19.23 -6.78
N SER A 690 -4.17 18.39 -7.81
CA SER A 690 -5.40 17.87 -8.40
C SER A 690 -6.17 16.93 -7.45
N ASP A 691 -5.46 16.07 -6.71
CA ASP A 691 -6.03 15.16 -5.72
C ASP A 691 -6.66 15.94 -4.56
N PHE A 692 -5.99 16.99 -4.07
CA PHE A 692 -6.56 17.87 -3.05
C PHE A 692 -7.91 18.44 -3.49
N TYR A 693 -7.96 19.07 -4.68
CA TYR A 693 -9.20 19.67 -5.17
C TYR A 693 -10.26 18.62 -5.46
N TRP A 694 -9.88 17.46 -5.97
CA TRP A 694 -10.81 16.38 -6.23
C TRP A 694 -11.41 15.83 -4.95
N ARG A 695 -10.64 15.70 -3.86
CA ARG A 695 -11.16 15.34 -2.53
C ARG A 695 -12.17 16.36 -2.00
N GLU A 696 -11.89 17.65 -2.14
CA GLU A 696 -12.83 18.72 -1.75
C GLU A 696 -14.14 18.69 -2.55
N ILE A 697 -14.05 18.41 -3.86
CA ILE A 697 -15.21 18.30 -4.76
C ILE A 697 -16.01 17.02 -4.47
N ASN A 698 -15.35 15.87 -4.51
CA ASN A 698 -16.00 14.57 -4.38
C ASN A 698 -16.54 14.34 -2.96
N GLY A 699 -15.87 14.87 -1.93
CA GLY A 699 -16.32 14.87 -0.53
C GLY A 699 -17.40 15.92 -0.23
N GLY A 700 -17.51 16.95 -1.07
CA GLY A 700 -18.54 17.99 -1.00
C GLY A 700 -18.23 19.16 -0.05
N SER A 701 -17.06 19.21 0.60
CA SER A 701 -16.67 20.33 1.47
C SER A 701 -16.39 21.61 0.70
N LEU A 702 -15.87 21.52 -0.53
CA LEU A 702 -15.56 22.65 -1.40
C LEU A 702 -14.65 23.72 -0.76
N GLN A 703 -13.85 23.35 0.23
CA GLN A 703 -12.99 24.26 0.98
C GLN A 703 -11.62 24.38 0.29
N PHE A 704 -11.58 25.10 -0.83
CA PHE A 704 -10.39 25.18 -1.68
C PHE A 704 -9.23 26.01 -1.08
N ASP A 705 -9.52 26.90 -0.13
CA ASP A 705 -8.58 27.70 0.66
C ASP A 705 -8.32 27.08 2.05
N ARG A 706 -8.56 25.77 2.21
CA ARG A 706 -8.41 25.05 3.48
C ARG A 706 -7.07 25.31 4.17
N SER A 707 -5.97 25.26 3.43
CA SER A 707 -4.64 25.51 3.99
C SER A 707 -4.53 26.89 4.61
N ASP A 708 -5.05 27.93 3.95
CA ASP A 708 -5.04 29.29 4.48
C ASP A 708 -5.90 29.41 5.74
N MET A 709 -7.10 28.85 5.73
CA MET A 709 -8.00 28.86 6.89
C MET A 709 -7.44 28.10 8.09
N GLU A 710 -6.85 26.92 7.86
CA GLU A 710 -6.22 26.12 8.90
C GLU A 710 -4.96 26.82 9.44
N VAL A 711 -4.17 27.47 8.59
CA VAL A 711 -3.02 28.30 9.01
C VAL A 711 -3.46 29.46 9.92
N GLN A 712 -4.53 30.17 9.58
CA GLN A 712 -5.04 31.25 10.43
C GLN A 712 -5.57 30.70 11.75
N ALA A 713 -6.33 29.60 11.71
CA ALA A 713 -6.84 28.96 12.93
C ALA A 713 -5.69 28.50 13.85
N LEU A 714 -4.62 27.94 13.28
CA LEU A 714 -3.45 27.48 14.03
C LEU A 714 -2.70 28.62 14.73
N LYS A 715 -2.57 29.78 14.08
CA LYS A 715 -1.92 30.97 14.67
C LYS A 715 -2.67 31.52 15.90
N GLU A 716 -3.98 31.28 15.97
CA GLU A 716 -4.83 31.73 17.09
C GLU A 716 -4.88 30.71 18.24
N LEU A 717 -4.40 29.47 18.04
CA LEU A 717 -4.42 28.44 19.07
C LEU A 717 -3.45 28.74 20.21
N LYS A 718 -3.88 28.38 21.42
CA LYS A 718 -3.06 28.41 22.63
C LYS A 718 -2.88 27.01 23.18
N LYS A 719 -1.89 26.84 24.06
CA LYS A 719 -1.65 25.60 24.78
C LYS A 719 -2.91 25.10 25.51
N GLU A 720 -3.66 26.01 26.11
CA GLU A 720 -4.88 25.68 26.85
C GLU A 720 -5.95 25.06 25.94
N ASP A 721 -5.99 25.43 24.65
CA ASP A 721 -6.92 24.85 23.69
C ASP A 721 -6.61 23.37 23.41
N LEU A 722 -5.32 23.04 23.28
CA LEU A 722 -4.87 21.66 23.09
C LEU A 722 -5.15 20.80 24.34
N ILE A 723 -4.90 21.34 25.52
CA ILE A 723 -5.23 20.69 26.80
C ILE A 723 -6.74 20.47 26.92
N ALA A 724 -7.55 21.47 26.59
CA ALA A 724 -9.01 21.36 26.62
C ALA A 724 -9.51 20.30 25.63
N PHE A 725 -8.99 20.30 24.40
CA PHE A 725 -9.29 19.29 23.40
C PHE A 725 -9.02 17.87 23.93
N PHE A 726 -7.84 17.64 24.50
CA PHE A 726 -7.49 16.35 25.10
C PHE A 726 -8.47 15.98 26.23
N ASN A 727 -8.70 16.88 27.17
CA ASN A 727 -9.53 16.63 28.36
C ASN A 727 -11.00 16.34 28.02
N GLN A 728 -11.53 16.96 26.95
CA GLN A 728 -12.92 16.83 26.55
C GLN A 728 -13.15 15.60 25.65
N LYS A 729 -12.25 15.36 24.69
CA LYS A 729 -12.49 14.43 23.57
C LYS A 729 -11.69 13.12 23.64
N ILE A 730 -10.54 13.12 24.31
CA ILE A 730 -9.63 11.97 24.32
C ILE A 730 -9.54 11.33 25.70
N ARG A 731 -9.40 12.14 26.75
CA ARG A 731 -9.23 11.68 28.14
C ARG A 731 -10.38 10.78 28.56
N CYS A 732 -10.07 9.76 29.36
CA CYS A 732 -11.08 8.94 30.03
C CYS A 732 -12.08 9.83 30.78
N ASN A 733 -13.37 9.53 30.65
CA ASN A 733 -14.48 10.33 31.19
C ASN A 733 -14.60 11.78 30.69
N GLY A 734 -13.93 12.12 29.58
CA GLY A 734 -14.18 13.38 28.87
C GLY A 734 -15.66 13.50 28.46
N SER A 735 -16.25 14.68 28.66
CA SER A 735 -17.69 14.91 28.42
C SER A 735 -18.10 14.72 26.96
N GLU A 736 -17.17 14.88 26.03
CA GLU A 736 -17.38 14.77 24.59
C GLU A 736 -16.65 13.57 23.98
N ARG A 737 -16.11 12.67 24.83
CA ARG A 737 -15.38 11.48 24.37
C ARG A 737 -16.30 10.58 23.57
N LYS A 738 -15.91 10.25 22.34
CA LYS A 738 -16.64 9.33 21.46
C LYS A 738 -15.70 8.24 20.98
N LYS A 739 -15.69 7.10 21.67
CA LYS A 739 -14.74 6.01 21.40
C LYS A 739 -15.43 4.83 20.75
N LEU A 740 -14.87 4.33 19.65
CA LEU A 740 -15.18 3.02 19.08
C LEU A 740 -13.91 2.17 19.12
N SER A 741 -13.95 1.03 19.80
CA SER A 741 -12.86 0.07 19.90
C SER A 741 -13.24 -1.24 19.22
N VAL A 742 -12.46 -1.66 18.23
CA VAL A 742 -12.58 -2.97 17.57
C VAL A 742 -11.45 -3.86 18.04
N HIS A 743 -11.81 -5.02 18.58
CA HIS A 743 -10.89 -6.02 19.10
C HIS A 743 -10.89 -7.23 18.18
N VAL A 744 -9.83 -7.43 17.42
CA VAL A 744 -9.65 -8.58 16.52
C VAL A 744 -8.77 -9.61 17.22
N PHE A 745 -9.36 -10.76 17.55
CA PHE A 745 -8.68 -11.84 18.25
C PHE A 745 -8.16 -12.90 17.27
N GLY A 746 -6.83 -13.09 17.26
CA GLY A 746 -6.19 -14.23 16.59
C GLY A 746 -6.29 -15.53 17.41
N ASN A 747 -5.75 -16.61 16.84
CA ASN A 747 -5.85 -17.97 17.35
C ASN A 747 -5.40 -18.12 18.81
N GLN A 748 -4.28 -17.47 19.17
CA GLN A 748 -3.71 -17.57 20.51
C GLN A 748 -4.60 -16.95 21.60
N HIS A 749 -5.58 -16.12 21.22
CA HIS A 749 -6.43 -15.35 22.14
C HIS A 749 -7.92 -15.74 22.06
N HIS A 750 -8.25 -16.93 21.54
CA HIS A 750 -9.64 -17.38 21.39
C HIS A 750 -10.40 -17.49 22.72
N ARG A 751 -9.73 -17.81 23.83
CA ARG A 751 -10.38 -17.81 25.15
C ARG A 751 -10.78 -16.41 25.59
N GLN A 752 -9.93 -15.42 25.33
CA GLN A 752 -10.17 -14.02 25.63
C GLN A 752 -11.30 -13.45 24.77
N LEU A 753 -11.45 -13.91 23.53
CA LEU A 753 -12.61 -13.58 22.69
C LEU A 753 -13.93 -13.99 23.36
N ALA A 754 -14.02 -15.23 23.87
CA ALA A 754 -15.23 -15.72 24.53
C ALA A 754 -15.57 -14.90 25.80
N ILE A 755 -14.54 -14.44 26.54
CA ILE A 755 -14.70 -13.53 27.67
C ILE A 755 -15.20 -12.16 27.20
N ALA A 756 -14.60 -11.58 26.16
CA ALA A 756 -15.00 -10.28 25.60
C ALA A 756 -16.44 -10.29 25.04
N LYS A 757 -16.88 -11.43 24.48
CA LYS A 757 -18.26 -11.68 24.06
C LYS A 757 -19.20 -12.03 25.22
N GLY A 758 -18.72 -12.10 26.46
CA GLY A 758 -19.53 -12.44 27.63
C GLY A 758 -20.13 -13.85 27.58
N GLU A 759 -19.55 -14.74 26.77
CA GLU A 759 -19.99 -16.13 26.60
C GLU A 759 -19.45 -17.04 27.72
N VAL A 760 -18.45 -16.57 28.48
CA VAL A 760 -17.87 -17.28 29.63
C VAL A 760 -17.94 -16.36 30.87
N THR A 761 -18.65 -16.81 31.91
CA THR A 761 -18.59 -16.17 33.23
C THR A 761 -17.32 -16.60 33.96
N VAL A 762 -16.48 -15.64 34.35
CA VAL A 762 -15.32 -15.91 35.19
C VAL A 762 -15.80 -16.24 36.61
N PRO A 763 -15.38 -17.36 37.23
CA PRO A 763 -15.65 -17.58 38.65
C PRO A 763 -14.96 -16.49 39.47
N ALA A 764 -15.72 -15.82 40.33
CA ALA A 764 -15.21 -14.81 41.25
C ALA A 764 -14.41 -15.44 42.40
N SER A 765 -13.24 -16.01 42.12
CA SER A 765 -12.19 -16.30 43.11
C SER A 765 -10.97 -16.90 42.42
N TYR A 766 -9.84 -16.20 42.40
CA TYR A 766 -8.52 -16.78 42.67
C TYR A 766 -7.55 -15.63 43.01
N GLY A 767 -7.61 -15.21 44.26
CA GLY A 767 -6.47 -14.63 44.94
C GLY A 767 -5.52 -15.73 45.40
N ASN A 768 -4.23 -15.48 45.24
CA ASN A 768 -3.06 -16.17 45.81
C ASN A 768 -3.29 -17.48 46.59
N GLY A 769 -2.70 -18.57 46.07
CA GLY A 769 -2.52 -19.82 46.81
C GLY A 769 -1.52 -20.73 46.12
N VAL A 770 -0.23 -20.48 46.36
CA VAL A 770 0.81 -21.49 46.17
C VAL A 770 0.63 -22.52 47.30
N SER A 771 0.33 -23.76 46.97
CA SER A 771 0.55 -24.89 47.88
C SER A 771 1.01 -26.12 47.11
N ASN A 772 2.23 -26.53 47.44
CA ASN A 772 2.89 -27.77 47.06
C ASN A 772 2.07 -29.02 47.46
N GLY A 773 2.19 -30.06 46.62
CA GLY A 773 2.40 -31.44 47.06
C GLY A 773 1.19 -32.25 47.55
N HIS A 774 0.73 -33.19 46.72
CA HIS A 774 0.96 -34.63 46.92
C HIS A 774 0.17 -35.44 45.87
N GLY A 775 0.88 -36.29 45.14
CA GLY A 775 0.29 -37.34 44.34
C GLY A 775 0.16 -38.65 45.12
N THR A 776 -0.90 -39.37 44.81
CA THR A 776 -1.08 -40.83 44.89
C THR A 776 -1.83 -41.19 43.60
N SER A 777 -1.62 -42.25 42.84
CA SER A 777 -0.65 -43.33 42.71
C SER A 777 -1.28 -44.27 41.67
N ASN A 778 -0.51 -44.74 40.68
CA ASN A 778 -0.66 -45.95 39.84
C ASN A 778 -0.21 -45.56 38.42
N GLY A 779 0.96 -45.95 37.90
CA GLY A 779 1.84 -47.05 38.25
C GLY A 779 2.08 -47.84 36.97
N HIS A 780 3.21 -47.61 36.31
CA HIS A 780 3.95 -48.66 35.60
C HIS A 780 5.40 -48.19 35.40
N HIS A 781 6.28 -48.90 36.09
CA HIS A 781 7.74 -48.83 35.99
C HIS A 781 8.23 -49.12 34.58
N LEU A 782 9.23 -48.35 34.13
CA LEU A 782 10.54 -48.90 33.79
C LEU A 782 11.62 -47.85 34.04
N THR A 783 12.45 -48.21 35.01
CA THR A 783 13.77 -47.74 35.44
C THR A 783 14.75 -47.55 34.28
N SER A 784 15.83 -46.75 34.32
CA SER A 784 16.41 -45.85 35.31
C SER A 784 17.78 -45.39 34.77
N ASN A 785 18.30 -44.32 35.37
CA ASN A 785 19.71 -43.88 35.43
C ASN A 785 20.18 -42.99 34.27
N GLY A 786 20.61 -41.76 34.51
CA GLY A 786 20.80 -41.08 35.77
C GLY A 786 21.62 -39.80 35.58
N THR A 787 21.57 -38.97 36.63
CA THR A 787 22.50 -37.88 36.97
C THR A 787 22.45 -36.59 36.13
N ALA A 788 21.47 -35.76 36.54
CA ALA A 788 21.59 -34.37 36.99
C ALA A 788 22.97 -34.05 37.69
N PRO A 789 23.35 -32.78 38.01
CA PRO A 789 22.39 -31.74 38.37
C PRO A 789 22.78 -30.24 38.20
N VAL A 790 21.75 -29.41 38.33
CA VAL A 790 21.68 -28.29 39.31
C VAL A 790 22.29 -26.91 38.95
N THR A 791 21.35 -25.97 38.92
CA THR A 791 21.33 -24.64 39.58
C THR A 791 21.83 -23.39 38.87
N THR A 792 20.83 -22.51 38.69
CA THR A 792 20.67 -21.19 39.33
C THR A 792 21.13 -19.94 38.60
N MET A 793 20.11 -19.09 38.46
CA MET A 793 20.06 -17.72 38.93
C MET A 793 20.56 -16.62 38.00
N ALA A 794 19.58 -15.76 37.73
CA ALA A 794 19.58 -14.37 38.14
C ALA A 794 20.15 -13.39 37.12
N ASP A 795 19.29 -12.41 36.86
CA ASP A 795 19.58 -10.98 36.90
C ASP A 795 20.69 -10.47 35.98
N ALA A 796 20.61 -9.31 35.39
CA ALA A 796 19.61 -8.29 35.16
C ALA A 796 20.39 -7.27 34.30
N ASP A 797 19.70 -6.28 33.77
CA ASP A 797 20.28 -4.95 33.64
C ASP A 797 21.39 -4.71 32.59
N SER A 798 20.95 -4.06 31.49
CA SER A 798 20.91 -2.59 31.45
C SER A 798 21.66 -1.90 30.31
N CYS A 799 21.15 -0.68 30.08
CA CYS A 799 21.79 0.50 29.50
C CYS A 799 21.83 0.57 27.96
N LYS A 800 20.94 1.32 27.30
CA LYS A 800 20.71 2.79 27.35
C LYS A 800 21.92 3.66 26.99
N HIS A 801 21.63 4.58 26.06
CA HIS A 801 21.90 6.03 26.11
C HIS A 801 23.07 6.67 25.33
N LEU A 802 22.63 7.59 24.45
CA LEU A 802 23.03 9.00 24.29
C LEU A 802 24.38 9.31 23.61
N PRO A 803 24.54 10.54 23.09
CA PRO A 803 25.04 11.62 23.96
C PRO A 803 24.29 12.95 23.86
N THR A 804 24.25 13.59 25.03
CA THR A 804 23.86 14.95 25.40
C THR A 804 24.95 15.99 25.11
N GLY A 805 24.57 17.26 25.24
CA GLY A 805 25.52 18.34 25.52
C GLY A 805 24.86 19.66 25.90
N GLN A 806 24.33 19.78 27.12
CA GLN A 806 24.48 20.99 27.94
C GLN A 806 24.16 20.71 29.43
N GLU A 807 24.88 21.41 30.30
CA GLU A 807 25.19 21.12 31.71
C GLU A 807 23.97 21.07 32.64
N VAL A 808 23.93 20.06 33.51
CA VAL A 808 22.97 19.91 34.61
C VAL A 808 23.73 20.00 35.93
N ILE A 809 23.28 20.91 36.80
CA ILE A 809 23.69 21.01 38.21
C ILE A 809 22.89 19.96 38.99
N GLU A 810 23.58 18.99 39.60
CA GLU A 810 22.98 17.92 40.40
C GLU A 810 22.49 18.39 41.78
N PHE A 811 21.31 17.91 42.19
CA PHE A 811 20.98 17.70 43.61
C PHE A 811 20.32 16.31 43.77
N PRO A 812 20.69 15.52 44.81
CA PRO A 812 20.27 14.12 44.92
C PRO A 812 18.96 13.96 45.70
N LEU A 813 18.06 13.09 45.24
CA LEU A 813 16.96 12.57 46.05
C LEU A 813 16.98 11.03 46.03
N LYS A 814 16.94 10.45 47.24
CA LYS A 814 17.16 9.03 47.55
C LYS A 814 16.01 8.10 47.11
N PRO A 815 16.28 6.82 46.82
CA PRO A 815 15.31 5.85 46.34
C PRO A 815 14.66 5.05 47.48
N ASP A 816 13.75 5.64 48.25
CA ASP A 816 13.03 4.90 49.32
C ASP A 816 11.48 4.91 49.20
N ASN A 817 10.89 5.41 48.10
CA ASN A 817 9.42 5.49 47.95
C ASN A 817 8.81 4.66 46.81
N LEU A 818 9.56 3.78 46.14
CA LEU A 818 9.05 3.00 45.00
C LEU A 818 8.32 1.70 45.37
N GLN A 819 8.34 1.24 46.63
CA GLN A 819 7.59 0.06 47.05
C GLN A 819 6.13 0.34 47.46
N HIS A 820 5.71 1.60 47.54
CA HIS A 820 4.33 1.96 47.90
C HIS A 820 3.36 2.12 46.72
N ILE A 821 3.82 1.93 45.46
CA ILE A 821 2.97 2.09 44.26
C ILE A 821 2.56 0.73 43.66
N SER A 822 3.27 -0.38 43.92
CA SER A 822 2.89 -1.69 43.38
C SER A 822 1.86 -2.43 44.23
N SER A 823 1.64 -2.05 45.49
CA SER A 823 0.68 -2.71 46.40
C SER A 823 -0.72 -2.08 46.38
N THR A 824 -0.91 -0.93 45.73
CA THR A 824 -2.21 -0.24 45.64
C THR A 824 -3.03 -0.60 44.39
N LEU A 825 -2.49 -1.38 43.45
CA LEU A 825 -3.17 -1.73 42.18
C LEU A 825 -3.88 -3.09 42.17
N ASN A 826 -3.68 -3.94 43.19
CA ASN A 826 -4.41 -5.21 43.32
C ASN A 826 -5.77 -5.09 44.05
N GLY A 827 -6.26 -3.85 44.25
CA GLY A 827 -7.54 -3.56 44.90
C GLY A 827 -8.33 -2.42 44.26
N HIS A 828 -7.94 -1.93 43.09
CA HIS A 828 -8.72 -0.93 42.37
C HIS A 828 -9.59 -1.60 41.31
N SER A 829 -10.83 -1.87 41.71
CA SER A 829 -11.98 -1.83 40.82
C SER A 829 -11.84 -0.66 39.85
N ASP A 830 -12.00 -0.96 38.56
CA ASP A 830 -12.39 -0.06 37.47
C ASP A 830 -12.67 1.39 37.91
N GLN A 831 -11.64 2.25 37.91
CA GLN A 831 -11.79 3.69 38.22
C GLN A 831 -12.46 4.45 37.06
N SER A 832 -12.95 3.77 36.01
CA SER A 832 -13.64 4.41 34.89
C SER A 832 -15.12 4.67 35.16
N GLY A 833 -15.81 3.86 35.98
CA GLY A 833 -17.25 3.96 36.21
C GLY A 833 -18.14 3.82 34.95
N ARG A 834 -17.57 3.64 33.75
CA ARG A 834 -18.29 3.44 32.49
C ARG A 834 -17.74 2.22 31.79
N THR A 835 -18.45 1.11 31.97
CA THR A 835 -18.20 -0.11 31.20
C THR A 835 -18.53 0.16 29.73
N PRO A 836 -17.62 -0.14 28.77
CA PRO A 836 -17.89 0.02 27.35
C PRO A 836 -19.17 -0.74 26.95
N ILE A 837 -19.97 -0.12 26.09
CA ILE A 837 -21.18 -0.74 25.55
C ILE A 837 -20.78 -1.65 24.39
N ARG A 838 -21.05 -2.94 24.54
CA ARG A 838 -20.71 -3.95 23.54
C ARG A 838 -21.66 -3.89 22.33
N ILE A 839 -21.10 -3.93 21.13
CA ILE A 839 -21.82 -4.08 19.87
C ILE A 839 -21.93 -5.58 19.57
N ASP A 840 -23.10 -6.16 19.80
CA ASP A 840 -23.37 -7.58 19.46
C ASP A 840 -23.74 -7.79 18.00
N ASN A 841 -24.42 -6.81 17.40
CA ASN A 841 -24.86 -6.85 16.01
C ASN A 841 -24.72 -5.46 15.38
N VAL A 842 -23.83 -5.35 14.38
CA VAL A 842 -23.52 -4.07 13.73
C VAL A 842 -24.73 -3.46 13.04
N GLN A 843 -25.63 -4.26 12.46
CA GLN A 843 -26.81 -3.75 11.76
C GLN A 843 -27.87 -3.20 12.74
N VAL A 844 -28.10 -3.90 13.85
CA VAL A 844 -28.98 -3.41 14.93
C VAL A 844 -28.41 -2.12 15.52
N PHE A 845 -27.10 -2.11 15.79
CA PHE A 845 -26.39 -0.94 16.26
C PHE A 845 -26.56 0.24 15.29
N LYS A 846 -26.27 0.06 14.00
CA LYS A 846 -26.45 1.10 12.97
C LYS A 846 -27.86 1.69 12.95
N ARG A 847 -28.91 0.86 13.10
CA ARG A 847 -30.32 1.33 13.12
C ARG A 847 -30.69 2.14 14.37
N SER A 848 -29.95 1.99 15.46
CA SER A 848 -30.16 2.72 16.71
C SER A 848 -29.46 4.07 16.77
N GLN A 849 -28.55 4.36 15.84
CA GLN A 849 -27.68 5.54 15.89
C GLN A 849 -28.14 6.63 14.93
N SER A 850 -27.73 7.87 15.24
CA SER A 850 -27.88 9.01 14.33
C SER A 850 -26.73 9.05 13.33
N PHE A 851 -26.95 9.73 12.19
CA PHE A 851 -25.95 9.86 11.13
C PHE A 851 -25.72 11.33 10.78
N TYR A 852 -24.46 11.67 10.52
CA TYR A 852 -24.11 12.89 9.82
C TYR A 852 -24.21 12.66 8.31
N CYS A 853 -24.86 13.58 7.60
CA CYS A 853 -24.84 13.60 6.14
C CYS A 853 -23.59 14.34 5.64
N SER A 854 -23.01 13.85 4.55
CA SER A 854 -22.00 14.58 3.79
C SER A 854 -22.60 15.89 3.26
N PRO A 855 -21.80 16.98 3.16
CA PRO A 855 -22.28 18.26 2.62
C PRO A 855 -22.71 18.17 1.14
N LYS A 856 -22.32 17.10 0.43
CA LYS A 856 -22.63 16.86 -0.98
C LYS A 856 -24.14 16.81 -1.27
N VAL A 857 -24.97 16.45 -0.29
CA VAL A 857 -26.44 16.33 -0.43
C VAL A 857 -27.16 17.68 -0.24
N ALA A 858 -26.45 18.74 0.18
CA ALA A 858 -27.05 20.06 0.46
C ALA A 858 -26.98 21.07 -0.72
N LEU A 859 -26.43 20.67 -1.88
CA LEU A 859 -26.14 21.51 -3.06
C LEU A 859 -26.66 20.87 -4.36
#